data_AF-A0A5B8IQ60-F1
#
_entry.id   AF-A0A5B8IQ60-F1
#
_cell.length_a   1.000
_cell.length_b   1.000
_cell.length_c   1.000
_cell.angle_alpha   90.00
_cell.angle_beta   90.00
_cell.angle_gamma   90.00
#
_symmetry.space_group_name_H-M   'P 1'
#
loop_
_entity.id
_entity.type
_entity.pdbx_description
1 polymer ?
#
loop_
_entity_poly.entity_id
_entity_poly.type
_entity_poly.pdbx_seq_one_letter_code
_entity_poly.pdbx_strand_id
1 'polypeptide(L)'
;MLDGRYRVDERIAVGGMATVYRALDTRLDRELALKVMHPALATDATFVERFIREAKSVARLSHPNVVGVFDQGAEGAYVYLAMEYVAGCTLRDVLRERGALRPRAALDILEPVLAALGAAHRAGFVHRDVKPENVLIGDDGRVKVADFGLVRAVGSVTNTTGSVLGTVSYLAPEQIEDGTADTRTDVYACGVVLYEMLTGAKPYTGDTPAQVLYQHLNGAVPAPSAAVPGLALELDELVASATARTPGVRPHDAVALLAQTRSARAALGDEQLDLLPPGARETGDEASAASGGRSRRTGSEERTDVIPRTSGVLPDEQRVQHTARLATPPLPPAGSGRPGRRDLPRLPRRGVITILVAVLAVFGVAGGVWYINSGQFTRVPAVIGKTEAEAKKRVESAGLGVKGVRREFSDTVERGSVIGSDPATNERIRGNGSVTLVVSRGPEIVRVPSLKGVPLEKAEEQLRKAGLAPGVVSREFSAEVPQGAVIRTDPPAGAGRSPDTAVALAVSKGAPVEVPEVTGDPVAEARAALEGAGFEVAVAAEQVNSPEPAGAVARQSAPEGTRLATGDTITLTVSKGPRMVTVPDVSGASEGDARRDLEAAGFEVKVEKTFPYLGDRVASQSPSADERAPEGSRVTITLKGL
;
A
#
# COMPACT_ATOMS: atom_id res chain seq x y z
N MET A 1 -16.93 12.47 -9.35
CA MET A 1 -17.55 13.33 -8.31
C MET A 1 -18.07 12.40 -7.25
N LEU A 2 -17.75 12.63 -5.98
CA LEU A 2 -18.19 11.84 -4.83
C LEU A 2 -18.96 12.76 -3.88
N ASP A 3 -20.13 12.32 -3.45
CA ASP A 3 -21.10 13.02 -2.60
C ASP A 3 -21.50 14.41 -3.15
N GLY A 4 -21.45 14.59 -4.48
CA GLY A 4 -21.71 15.88 -5.13
C GLY A 4 -20.80 17.04 -4.65
N ARG A 5 -19.71 16.75 -3.93
CA ARG A 5 -18.81 17.73 -3.30
C ARG A 5 -17.35 17.50 -3.63
N TYR A 6 -16.91 16.25 -3.67
CA TYR A 6 -15.50 15.94 -3.82
C TYR A 6 -15.19 15.54 -5.26
N ARG A 7 -14.35 16.33 -5.92
CA ARG A 7 -13.82 15.99 -7.24
C ARG A 7 -12.54 15.18 -7.07
N VAL A 8 -12.63 13.89 -7.37
CA VAL A 8 -11.47 12.99 -7.38
C VAL A 8 -10.61 13.33 -8.59
N ASP A 9 -9.34 13.65 -8.37
CA ASP A 9 -8.41 14.07 -9.43
C ASP A 9 -7.44 12.92 -9.79
N GLU A 10 -6.67 12.43 -8.82
CA GLU A 10 -5.69 11.35 -9.04
C GLU A 10 -5.66 10.33 -7.90
N ARG A 11 -5.13 9.13 -8.18
CA ARG A 11 -4.96 8.08 -7.18
C ARG A 11 -3.55 8.16 -6.59
N ILE A 12 -3.45 8.31 -5.27
CA ILE A 12 -2.18 8.42 -4.54
C ILE A 12 -1.66 7.02 -4.17
N ALA A 13 -2.50 6.20 -3.54
CA ALA A 13 -2.07 4.90 -3.00
C ALA A 13 -3.20 3.87 -3.01
N VAL A 14 -2.84 2.59 -3.11
CA VAL A 14 -3.77 1.46 -3.01
C VAL A 14 -3.37 0.62 -1.80
N GLY A 15 -4.24 0.57 -0.79
CA GLY A 15 -4.10 -0.32 0.35
C GLY A 15 -4.97 -1.58 0.20
N GLY A 16 -4.84 -2.51 1.15
CA GLY A 16 -5.63 -3.75 1.16
C GLY A 16 -7.11 -3.56 1.49
N MET A 17 -7.49 -2.43 2.10
CA MET A 17 -8.87 -2.17 2.55
C MET A 17 -9.50 -0.92 1.90
N ALA A 18 -8.67 -0.02 1.39
CA ALA A 18 -9.09 1.26 0.84
C ALA A 18 -8.08 1.77 -0.18
N THR A 19 -8.54 2.65 -1.06
CA THR A 19 -7.72 3.38 -2.01
C THR A 19 -7.73 4.86 -1.63
N VAL A 20 -6.57 5.50 -1.62
CA VAL A 20 -6.42 6.92 -1.30
C VAL A 20 -6.26 7.72 -2.58
N TYR A 21 -7.06 8.77 -2.72
CA TYR A 21 -7.09 9.66 -3.88
C TYR A 21 -6.79 11.10 -3.45
N ARG A 22 -6.11 11.87 -4.31
CA ARG A 22 -6.09 13.33 -4.22
C ARG A 22 -7.41 13.84 -4.77
N ALA A 23 -8.06 14.75 -4.06
CA ALA A 23 -9.32 15.31 -4.47
C ALA A 23 -9.45 16.78 -4.06
N LEU A 24 -10.28 17.51 -4.79
CA LEU A 24 -10.66 18.87 -4.48
C LEU A 24 -12.05 18.89 -3.82
N ASP A 25 -12.14 19.51 -2.65
CA ASP A 25 -13.42 19.89 -2.05
C ASP A 25 -13.96 21.12 -2.77
N THR A 26 -14.98 20.95 -3.62
CA THR A 26 -15.52 22.04 -4.45
C THR A 26 -16.32 23.08 -3.67
N ARG A 27 -16.57 22.86 -2.37
CA ARG A 27 -17.22 23.85 -1.50
C ARG A 27 -16.24 24.77 -0.81
N LEU A 28 -15.05 24.26 -0.51
CA LEU A 28 -13.99 24.98 0.22
C LEU A 28 -12.80 25.34 -0.67
N ASP A 29 -12.82 24.94 -1.94
CA ASP A 29 -11.71 25.04 -2.90
C ASP A 29 -10.37 24.59 -2.30
N ARG A 30 -10.42 23.45 -1.61
CA ARG A 30 -9.31 22.92 -0.84
C ARG A 30 -8.95 21.51 -1.29
N GLU A 31 -7.66 21.28 -1.52
CA GLU A 31 -7.12 19.95 -1.77
C GLU A 31 -7.12 19.09 -0.51
N LEU A 32 -7.49 17.83 -0.66
CA LEU A 32 -7.56 16.86 0.41
C LEU A 32 -7.27 15.44 -0.11
N ALA A 33 -7.03 14.53 0.81
CA ALA A 33 -6.95 13.11 0.52
C ALA A 33 -8.29 12.44 0.83
N LEU A 34 -8.81 11.64 -0.12
CA LEU A 34 -9.98 10.79 0.06
C LEU A 34 -9.56 9.35 0.16
N LYS A 35 -9.76 8.75 1.33
CA LYS A 35 -9.62 7.30 1.51
C LYS A 35 -10.98 6.65 1.31
N VAL A 36 -11.12 5.93 0.20
CA VAL A 36 -12.35 5.26 -0.21
C VAL A 36 -12.20 3.76 0.02
N MET A 37 -13.09 3.18 0.81
CA MET A 37 -13.12 1.75 1.09
C MET A 37 -13.43 0.94 -0.17
N HIS A 38 -12.82 -0.24 -0.30
CA HIS A 38 -13.12 -1.13 -1.43
C HIS A 38 -14.57 -1.64 -1.33
N PRO A 39 -15.34 -1.67 -2.44
CA PRO A 39 -16.76 -2.05 -2.42
C PRO A 39 -17.04 -3.43 -1.80
N ALA A 40 -16.10 -4.37 -1.93
CA ALA A 40 -16.22 -5.72 -1.36
C ALA A 40 -16.23 -5.74 0.18
N LEU A 41 -15.65 -4.73 0.83
CA LEU A 41 -15.66 -4.57 2.30
C LEU A 41 -16.80 -3.67 2.77
N ALA A 42 -17.33 -2.82 1.88
CA ALA A 42 -18.44 -1.92 2.18
C ALA A 42 -19.80 -2.64 2.30
N THR A 43 -19.89 -3.91 1.88
CA THR A 43 -21.08 -4.76 2.05
C THR A 43 -21.25 -5.31 3.46
N ASP A 44 -20.17 -5.36 4.26
CA ASP A 44 -20.23 -5.78 5.66
C ASP A 44 -20.56 -4.59 6.57
N ALA A 45 -21.82 -4.53 7.00
CA ALA A 45 -22.32 -3.47 7.89
C ALA A 45 -21.51 -3.35 9.19
N THR A 46 -21.01 -4.47 9.75
CA THR A 46 -20.23 -4.44 10.99
C THR A 46 -18.86 -3.82 10.80
N PHE A 47 -18.26 -4.05 9.63
CA PHE A 47 -16.97 -3.47 9.25
C PHE A 47 -17.11 -1.97 8.99
N VAL A 48 -18.16 -1.56 8.26
CA VAL A 48 -18.46 -0.15 7.99
C VAL A 48 -18.74 0.63 9.27
N GLU A 49 -19.56 0.09 10.19
CA GLU A 49 -19.82 0.74 11.48
C GLU A 49 -18.54 0.93 12.31
N ARG A 50 -17.66 -0.09 12.33
CA ARG A 50 -16.36 0.01 13.03
C ARG A 50 -15.46 1.06 12.39
N PHE A 51 -15.34 1.03 11.06
CA PHE A 51 -14.54 2.00 10.30
C PHE A 51 -15.00 3.44 10.56
N ILE A 52 -16.31 3.70 10.50
CA ILE A 52 -16.88 5.02 10.80
C ILE A 52 -16.63 5.42 12.25
N ARG A 53 -16.78 4.49 13.20
CA ARG A 53 -16.56 4.76 14.63
C ARG A 53 -15.10 5.10 14.93
N GLU A 54 -14.15 4.38 14.33
CA GLU A 54 -12.72 4.63 14.47
C GLU A 54 -12.34 5.96 13.81
N ALA A 55 -12.81 6.24 12.60
CA ALA A 55 -12.61 7.51 11.92
C ALA A 55 -13.13 8.73 12.74
N LYS A 56 -14.34 8.63 13.30
CA LYS A 56 -14.91 9.67 14.19
C LYS A 56 -14.11 9.88 15.47
N SER A 57 -13.43 8.83 15.94
CA SER A 57 -12.61 8.89 17.14
C SER A 57 -11.30 9.62 16.85
N VAL A 58 -10.69 9.35 15.70
CA VAL A 58 -9.46 10.03 15.23
C VAL A 58 -9.71 11.49 14.89
N ALA A 59 -10.88 11.85 14.35
CA ALA A 59 -11.25 13.23 14.04
C ALA A 59 -11.26 14.17 15.27
N ARG A 60 -11.31 13.62 16.50
CA ARG A 60 -11.22 14.40 17.73
C ARG A 60 -9.78 14.75 18.13
N LEU A 61 -8.80 14.10 17.51
CA LEU A 61 -7.38 14.32 17.78
C LEU A 61 -6.88 15.48 16.93
N SER A 62 -6.68 16.64 17.56
CA SER A 62 -6.04 17.79 16.92
C SER A 62 -4.59 17.90 17.41
N HIS A 63 -3.64 17.60 16.53
CA HIS A 63 -2.21 17.70 16.81
C HIS A 63 -1.44 18.02 15.53
N PRO A 64 -0.40 18.89 15.55
CA PRO A 64 0.35 19.26 14.34
C PRO A 64 0.95 18.06 13.60
N ASN A 65 1.38 17.04 14.33
CA ASN A 65 1.97 15.82 13.79
C ASN A 65 0.97 14.67 13.56
N VAL A 66 -0.33 14.94 13.56
CA VAL A 66 -1.38 13.97 13.21
C VAL A 66 -2.07 14.46 11.94
N VAL A 67 -2.34 13.57 11.00
CA VAL A 67 -3.14 13.89 9.81
C VAL A 67 -4.56 14.21 10.24
N GLY A 68 -5.03 15.43 9.92
CA GLY A 68 -6.38 15.86 10.25
C GLY A 68 -7.44 15.09 9.48
N VAL A 69 -8.52 14.69 10.14
CA VAL A 69 -9.72 14.15 9.49
C VAL A 69 -10.77 15.25 9.41
N PHE A 70 -11.23 15.57 8.20
CA PHE A 70 -12.15 16.67 7.97
C PHE A 70 -13.61 16.22 7.92
N ASP A 71 -13.89 15.11 7.25
CA ASP A 71 -15.25 14.66 6.98
C ASP A 71 -15.30 13.16 6.69
N GLN A 72 -16.49 12.58 6.78
CA GLN A 72 -16.77 11.20 6.42
C GLN A 72 -18.13 11.10 5.76
N GLY A 73 -18.30 10.14 4.85
CA GLY A 73 -19.58 9.92 4.19
C GLY A 73 -19.68 8.58 3.49
N ALA A 74 -20.86 8.34 2.93
CA ALA A 74 -21.15 7.16 2.13
C ALA A 74 -22.05 7.55 0.94
N GLU A 75 -21.65 7.15 -0.27
CA GLU A 75 -22.43 7.32 -1.49
C GLU A 75 -22.56 5.97 -2.21
N GLY A 76 -23.77 5.41 -2.25
CA GLY A 76 -24.02 4.09 -2.81
C GLY A 76 -23.20 3.01 -2.07
N ALA A 77 -22.29 2.35 -2.80
CA ALA A 77 -21.40 1.32 -2.27
C ALA A 77 -20.06 1.85 -1.74
N TYR A 78 -19.82 3.16 -1.80
CA TYR A 78 -18.54 3.77 -1.44
C TYR A 78 -18.64 4.45 -0.08
N VAL A 79 -17.89 3.93 0.89
CA VAL A 79 -17.66 4.60 2.18
C VAL A 79 -16.32 5.32 2.10
N TYR A 80 -16.26 6.59 2.50
CA TYR A 80 -15.06 7.40 2.38
C TYR A 80 -14.76 8.23 3.62
N LEU A 81 -13.47 8.58 3.75
CA LEU A 81 -12.93 9.49 4.73
C LEU A 81 -12.15 10.60 4.03
N ALA A 82 -12.53 11.86 4.26
CA ALA A 82 -11.82 13.03 3.78
C ALA A 82 -10.82 13.49 4.84
N MET A 83 -9.54 13.52 4.49
CA MET A 83 -8.43 13.83 5.38
C MET A 83 -7.51 14.89 4.78
N GLU A 84 -6.70 15.50 5.63
CA GLU A 84 -5.64 16.42 5.24
C GLU A 84 -4.73 15.77 4.19
N TYR A 85 -4.55 16.46 3.06
CA TYR A 85 -3.55 16.08 2.08
C TYR A 85 -2.19 16.58 2.53
N VAL A 86 -1.23 15.67 2.66
CA VAL A 86 0.16 15.99 2.95
C VAL A 86 0.95 15.79 1.66
N ALA A 87 1.33 16.90 1.02
CA ALA A 87 2.21 16.86 -0.15
C ALA A 87 3.63 16.48 0.30
N GLY A 88 4.14 15.37 -0.24
CA GLY A 88 5.43 14.80 0.13
C GLY A 88 5.45 13.28 -0.06
N CYS A 89 6.21 12.57 0.77
CA CYS A 89 6.40 11.13 0.66
C CYS A 89 6.20 10.41 1.98
N THR A 90 6.15 9.07 1.94
CA THR A 90 6.12 8.25 3.16
C THR A 90 7.53 7.99 3.67
N LEU A 91 7.69 7.70 4.97
CA LEU A 91 8.97 7.24 5.52
C LEU A 91 9.45 5.97 4.81
N ARG A 92 8.55 5.11 4.33
CA ARG A 92 8.91 3.95 3.50
C ARG A 92 9.63 4.35 2.21
N ASP A 93 9.18 5.42 1.55
CA ASP A 93 9.81 5.89 0.31
C ASP A 93 11.20 6.46 0.60
N VAL A 94 11.34 7.23 1.68
CA VAL A 94 12.63 7.73 2.15
C VAL A 94 13.61 6.59 2.44
N LEU A 95 13.19 5.54 3.14
CA LEU A 95 14.04 4.38 3.42
C LEU A 95 14.37 3.58 2.15
N ARG A 96 13.49 3.57 1.15
CA ARG A 96 13.78 2.91 -0.13
C ARG A 96 14.86 3.65 -0.92
N GLU A 97 14.78 4.98 -0.94
CA GLU A 97 15.72 5.85 -1.65
C GLU A 97 17.07 5.92 -0.94
N ARG A 98 17.06 6.27 0.36
CA ARG A 98 18.27 6.52 1.15
C ARG A 98 18.84 5.27 1.79
N GLY A 99 18.07 4.19 1.93
CA GLY A 99 18.49 2.98 2.65
C GLY A 99 18.43 3.21 4.17
N ALA A 100 19.54 3.67 4.75
CA ALA A 100 19.65 4.03 6.16
C ALA A 100 19.77 5.55 6.35
N LEU A 101 19.34 6.05 7.51
CA LEU A 101 19.36 7.46 7.88
C LEU A 101 20.43 7.75 8.93
N ARG A 102 21.05 8.93 8.83
CA ARG A 102 21.91 9.46 9.90
C ARG A 102 21.10 9.54 11.21
N PRO A 103 21.70 9.30 12.39
CA PRO A 103 20.98 9.35 13.66
C PRO A 103 20.23 10.67 13.88
N ARG A 104 20.78 11.81 13.47
CA ARG A 104 20.10 13.12 13.53
C ARG A 104 18.76 13.08 12.79
N ALA A 105 18.76 12.64 11.53
CA ALA A 105 17.56 12.56 10.71
C ALA A 105 16.55 11.54 11.25
N ALA A 106 17.02 10.39 11.75
CA ALA A 106 16.14 9.39 12.37
C ALA A 106 15.42 9.94 13.62
N LEU A 107 16.14 10.69 14.46
CA LEU A 107 15.58 11.33 15.66
C LEU A 107 14.65 12.51 15.31
N ASP A 108 14.98 13.30 14.29
CA ASP A 108 14.12 14.38 13.78
C ASP A 108 12.77 13.88 13.26
N ILE A 109 12.72 12.63 12.77
CA ILE A 109 11.46 11.98 12.37
C ILE A 109 10.77 11.31 13.57
N LEU A 110 11.53 10.62 14.42
CA LEU A 110 10.98 9.87 15.54
C LEU A 110 10.30 10.79 16.59
N GLU A 111 10.90 11.94 16.91
CA GLU A 111 10.36 12.83 17.93
C GLU A 111 8.94 13.34 17.61
N PRO A 112 8.65 13.88 16.41
CA PRO A 112 7.29 14.20 15.96
C PRO A 112 6.32 13.02 16.00
N VAL A 113 6.77 11.82 15.59
CA VAL A 113 5.94 10.61 15.61
C VAL A 113 5.54 10.25 17.04
N LEU A 114 6.50 10.26 17.97
CA LEU A 114 6.23 10.01 19.38
C LEU A 114 5.38 11.10 20.03
N ALA A 115 5.53 12.36 19.60
CA ALA A 115 4.65 13.44 20.05
C ALA A 115 3.19 13.22 19.60
N ALA A 116 2.98 12.81 18.34
CA ALA A 116 1.67 12.46 17.80
C ALA A 116 1.03 11.29 18.56
N LEU A 117 1.77 10.19 18.73
CA LEU A 117 1.32 9.02 19.47
C LEU A 117 1.07 9.35 20.94
N GLY A 118 1.93 10.15 21.57
CA GLY A 118 1.74 10.60 22.95
C GLY A 118 0.49 11.45 23.14
N ALA A 119 0.12 12.28 22.16
CA ALA A 119 -1.16 12.98 22.15
C ALA A 119 -2.34 12.00 22.05
N ALA A 120 -2.25 11.01 21.16
CA ALA A 120 -3.26 9.97 21.01
C ALA A 120 -3.44 9.13 22.29
N HIS A 121 -2.33 8.69 22.90
CA HIS A 121 -2.34 7.87 24.12
C HIS A 121 -2.99 8.60 25.29
N ARG A 122 -2.71 9.90 25.46
CA ARG A 122 -3.37 10.74 26.48
C ARG A 122 -4.86 10.92 26.23
N ALA A 123 -5.28 10.88 24.98
CA ALA A 123 -6.69 10.88 24.59
C ALA A 123 -7.34 9.49 24.67
N GLY A 124 -6.61 8.46 25.12
CA GLY A 124 -7.11 7.09 25.27
C GLY A 124 -7.11 6.26 23.99
N PHE A 125 -6.34 6.68 22.98
CA PHE A 125 -6.23 5.99 21.69
C PHE A 125 -4.88 5.29 21.55
N VAL A 126 -4.92 4.11 20.93
CA VAL A 126 -3.75 3.32 20.53
C VAL A 126 -3.82 3.18 19.02
N HIS A 127 -2.71 3.42 18.32
CA HIS A 127 -2.63 3.39 16.86
C HIS A 127 -2.67 1.97 16.30
N ARG A 128 -1.97 1.01 16.90
CA ARG A 128 -1.97 -0.45 16.58
C ARG A 128 -1.33 -0.87 15.25
N ASP A 129 -0.88 0.07 14.44
CA ASP A 129 -0.33 -0.17 13.10
C ASP A 129 0.75 0.86 12.76
N VAL A 130 1.64 1.14 13.72
CA VAL A 130 2.77 2.04 13.48
C VAL A 130 3.76 1.35 12.55
N LYS A 131 4.04 1.98 11.40
CA LYS A 131 4.95 1.49 10.36
C LYS A 131 5.38 2.64 9.44
N PRO A 132 6.46 2.49 8.66
CA PRO A 132 6.96 3.57 7.79
C PRO A 132 5.95 4.08 6.75
N GLU A 133 5.01 3.24 6.31
CA GLU A 133 3.97 3.63 5.35
C GLU A 133 2.95 4.62 5.95
N ASN A 134 2.79 4.63 7.28
CA ASN A 134 1.84 5.49 8.00
C ASN A 134 2.50 6.77 8.55
N VAL A 135 3.78 7.00 8.26
CA VAL A 135 4.50 8.23 8.62
C VAL A 135 4.73 9.03 7.35
N LEU A 136 4.09 10.19 7.25
CA LEU A 136 4.18 11.10 6.11
C LEU A 136 5.17 12.22 6.42
N ILE A 137 6.00 12.56 5.44
CA ILE A 137 6.98 13.64 5.51
C ILE A 137 6.57 14.64 4.43
N GLY A 138 6.11 15.81 4.86
CA GLY A 138 5.72 16.89 3.96
C GLY A 138 6.91 17.55 3.28
N ASP A 139 6.69 18.17 2.12
CA ASP A 139 7.70 18.95 1.40
C ASP A 139 8.23 20.13 2.23
N ASP A 140 7.47 20.57 3.23
CA ASP A 140 7.85 21.58 4.21
C ASP A 140 8.64 21.02 5.42
N GLY A 141 8.99 19.74 5.38
CA GLY A 141 9.72 19.01 6.42
C GLY A 141 8.86 18.60 7.62
N ARG A 142 7.54 18.86 7.62
CA ARG A 142 6.68 18.43 8.74
C ARG A 142 6.37 16.94 8.66
N VAL A 143 6.58 16.27 9.78
CA VAL A 143 6.26 14.85 9.95
C VAL A 143 4.85 14.70 10.54
N LYS A 144 4.03 13.87 9.91
CA LYS A 144 2.65 13.59 10.31
C LYS A 144 2.38 12.08 10.32
N VAL A 145 1.67 11.62 11.35
CA VAL A 145 1.21 10.24 11.47
C VAL A 145 -0.21 10.11 10.92
N ALA A 146 -0.39 9.17 9.99
CA ALA A 146 -1.65 8.84 9.33
C ALA A 146 -2.20 7.51 9.84
N ASP A 147 -3.46 7.19 9.47
CA ASP A 147 -4.02 5.84 9.59
C ASP A 147 -4.06 5.24 11.02
N PHE A 148 -4.50 6.05 11.99
CA PHE A 148 -4.80 5.58 13.35
C PHE A 148 -5.88 4.48 13.34
N GLY A 149 -5.42 3.24 13.46
CA GLY A 149 -6.20 2.08 13.91
C GLY A 149 -7.50 1.80 13.16
N LEU A 150 -7.60 2.08 11.86
CA LEU A 150 -8.80 1.92 11.03
C LEU A 150 -9.09 0.46 10.62
N VAL A 151 -9.11 -0.45 11.60
CA VAL A 151 -9.44 -1.88 11.56
C VAL A 151 -8.26 -2.86 11.35
N ARG A 152 -7.94 -3.61 12.42
CA ARG A 152 -7.41 -4.97 12.33
C ARG A 152 -8.36 -5.89 13.09
N ALA A 153 -9.14 -6.69 12.37
CA ALA A 153 -9.74 -7.88 12.95
C ALA A 153 -8.61 -8.90 13.13
N VAL A 154 -8.44 -9.39 14.35
CA VAL A 154 -7.69 -10.63 14.60
C VAL A 154 -8.46 -11.72 13.84
N GLY A 155 -8.01 -12.03 12.62
CA GLY A 155 -8.68 -12.99 11.73
C GLY A 155 -8.68 -12.65 10.23
N SER A 156 -8.36 -11.42 9.79
CA SER A 156 -8.32 -11.08 8.36
C SER A 156 -6.89 -10.80 7.88
N VAL A 157 -6.09 -11.85 7.71
CA VAL A 157 -4.92 -11.80 6.84
C VAL A 157 -5.44 -11.85 5.41
N THR A 158 -5.70 -10.68 4.82
CA THR A 158 -6.15 -10.57 3.42
C THR A 158 -5.07 -11.11 2.47
N ASN A 159 -5.49 -12.04 1.59
CA ASN A 159 -4.70 -12.75 0.58
C ASN A 159 -4.07 -11.82 -0.48
N THR A 160 -3.01 -11.08 -0.14
CA THR A 160 -2.11 -10.48 -1.14
C THR A 160 -0.66 -10.76 -0.76
N THR A 161 -0.03 -11.62 -1.56
CA THR A 161 1.26 -12.31 -1.34
C THR A 161 2.46 -11.39 -1.08
N GLY A 162 2.33 -10.07 -1.30
CA GLY A 162 3.39 -9.08 -1.04
C GLY A 162 3.10 -8.06 0.08
N SER A 163 1.83 -7.74 0.37
CA SER A 163 1.49 -6.70 1.38
C SER A 163 1.37 -7.27 2.80
N VAL A 164 1.05 -8.56 2.91
CA VAL A 164 0.95 -9.28 4.19
C VAL A 164 2.31 -9.36 4.88
N LEU A 165 3.39 -9.63 4.12
CA LEU A 165 4.75 -9.74 4.65
C LEU A 165 5.25 -8.39 5.23
N GLY A 166 4.84 -7.26 4.64
CA GLY A 166 5.22 -5.93 5.10
C GLY A 166 4.55 -5.52 6.42
N THR A 167 3.31 -5.96 6.65
CA THR A 167 2.49 -5.53 7.81
C THR A 167 2.75 -6.37 9.07
N VAL A 168 3.38 -7.55 8.94
CA VAL A 168 3.76 -8.37 10.10
C VAL A 168 5.08 -7.94 10.75
N SER A 169 5.94 -7.22 10.02
CA SER A 169 7.30 -6.85 10.47
C SER A 169 7.35 -5.87 11.64
N TYR A 170 6.23 -5.24 12.00
CA TYR A 170 6.15 -4.23 13.07
C TYR A 170 5.22 -4.65 14.21
N LEU A 171 4.67 -5.88 14.16
CA LEU A 171 3.73 -6.37 15.16
C LEU A 171 4.45 -6.61 16.49
N ALA A 172 3.84 -6.15 17.58
CA ALA A 172 4.34 -6.44 18.92
C ALA A 172 4.02 -7.90 19.31
N PRO A 173 4.87 -8.56 20.14
CA PRO A 173 4.66 -9.94 20.56
C PRO A 173 3.27 -10.22 21.14
N GLU A 174 2.75 -9.32 21.97
CA GLU A 174 1.43 -9.45 22.61
C GLU A 174 0.24 -9.35 21.63
N GLN A 175 0.42 -8.67 20.49
CA GLN A 175 -0.59 -8.66 19.42
C GLN A 175 -0.68 -10.02 18.72
N ILE A 176 0.42 -10.77 18.72
CA ILE A 176 0.54 -12.08 18.08
C ILE A 176 0.03 -13.18 19.03
N GLU A 177 0.39 -13.12 20.31
CA GLU A 177 -0.01 -14.10 21.33
C GLU A 177 -1.47 -13.96 21.77
N ASP A 178 -1.87 -12.75 22.17
CA ASP A 178 -3.14 -12.53 22.87
C ASP A 178 -4.16 -11.76 22.03
N GLY A 179 -3.74 -11.21 20.87
CA GLY A 179 -4.56 -10.30 20.07
C GLY A 179 -4.89 -8.99 20.80
N THR A 180 -4.19 -8.69 21.90
CA THR A 180 -4.38 -7.46 22.68
C THR A 180 -3.41 -6.38 22.20
N ALA A 181 -3.83 -5.12 22.28
CA ALA A 181 -3.01 -3.98 21.92
C ALA A 181 -3.25 -2.84 22.91
N ASP A 182 -2.19 -2.43 23.60
CA ASP A 182 -2.16 -1.29 24.51
C ASP A 182 -1.15 -0.23 24.01
N THR A 183 -0.92 0.83 24.77
CA THR A 183 0.02 1.90 24.38
C THR A 183 1.46 1.41 24.18
N ARG A 184 1.84 0.28 24.78
CA ARG A 184 3.19 -0.30 24.70
C ARG A 184 3.41 -1.09 23.42
N THR A 185 2.32 -1.47 22.75
CA THR A 185 2.34 -2.02 21.41
C THR A 185 2.86 -1.00 20.41
N ASP A 186 2.38 0.25 20.47
CA ASP A 186 2.87 1.33 19.60
C ASP A 186 4.34 1.68 19.91
N VAL A 187 4.72 1.65 21.20
CA VAL A 187 6.11 1.83 21.65
C VAL A 187 7.05 0.79 21.02
N TYR A 188 6.64 -0.48 21.00
CA TYR A 188 7.40 -1.55 20.36
C TYR A 188 7.58 -1.30 18.87
N ALA A 189 6.49 -0.99 18.17
CA ALA A 189 6.52 -0.71 16.75
C ALA A 189 7.40 0.52 16.41
N CYS A 190 7.38 1.58 17.23
CA CYS A 190 8.32 2.70 17.11
C CYS A 190 9.79 2.27 17.27
N GLY A 191 10.08 1.36 18.20
CA GLY A 191 11.44 0.83 18.36
C GLY A 191 11.92 0.05 17.13
N VAL A 192 11.03 -0.74 16.51
CA VAL A 192 11.32 -1.44 15.25
C VAL A 192 11.55 -0.45 14.11
N VAL A 193 10.71 0.60 13.99
CA VAL A 193 10.88 1.66 12.99
C VAL A 193 12.21 2.40 13.20
N LEU A 194 12.59 2.70 14.44
CA LEU A 194 13.89 3.31 14.75
C LEU A 194 15.06 2.42 14.33
N TYR A 195 15.01 1.13 14.65
CA TYR A 195 16.04 0.17 14.20
C TYR A 195 16.19 0.19 12.68
N GLU A 196 15.07 0.17 11.95
CA GLU A 196 15.09 0.18 10.49
C GLU A 196 15.60 1.51 9.92
N MET A 197 15.25 2.64 10.53
CA MET A 197 15.80 3.94 10.12
C MET A 197 17.33 4.00 10.28
N LEU A 198 17.87 3.46 11.37
CA LEU A 198 19.30 3.51 11.65
C LEU A 198 20.11 2.52 10.81
N THR A 199 19.56 1.33 10.56
CA THR A 199 20.30 0.23 9.91
C THR A 199 19.96 0.07 8.43
N GLY A 200 18.84 0.62 7.97
CA GLY A 200 18.28 0.42 6.64
C GLY A 200 17.65 -0.96 6.41
N ALA A 201 17.60 -1.80 7.44
CA ALA A 201 17.04 -3.14 7.38
C ALA A 201 16.10 -3.41 8.56
N LYS A 202 15.10 -4.27 8.34
CA LYS A 202 14.21 -4.73 9.42
C LYS A 202 14.97 -5.65 10.37
N PRO A 203 14.67 -5.65 11.68
CA PRO A 203 15.37 -6.51 12.64
C PRO A 203 15.07 -8.00 12.42
N TYR A 204 13.89 -8.31 11.89
CA TYR A 204 13.44 -9.65 11.59
C TYR A 204 13.07 -9.78 10.12
N THR A 205 13.62 -10.81 9.48
CA THR A 205 13.40 -11.13 8.07
C THR A 205 13.14 -12.62 7.93
N GLY A 206 12.25 -12.99 7.01
CA GLY A 206 11.95 -14.38 6.70
C GLY A 206 11.21 -14.48 5.38
N ASP A 207 11.33 -15.64 4.73
CA ASP A 207 10.67 -15.92 3.45
C ASP A 207 9.15 -16.06 3.62
N THR A 208 8.69 -16.31 4.85
CA THR A 208 7.28 -16.45 5.20
C THR A 208 6.88 -15.51 6.34
N PRO A 209 5.63 -15.01 6.35
CA PRO A 209 5.13 -14.18 7.46
C PRO A 209 5.22 -14.89 8.82
N ALA A 210 5.02 -16.21 8.86
CA ALA A 210 5.08 -17.00 10.09
C ALA A 210 6.48 -17.02 10.70
N GLN A 211 7.55 -17.06 9.89
CA GLN A 211 8.92 -16.97 10.39
C GLN A 211 9.19 -15.61 11.05
N VAL A 212 8.71 -14.51 10.44
CA VAL A 212 8.85 -13.17 11.00
C VAL A 212 8.08 -13.05 12.32
N LEU A 213 6.83 -13.55 12.37
CA LEU A 213 6.04 -13.60 13.61
C LEU A 213 6.74 -14.42 14.71
N TYR A 214 7.28 -15.60 14.36
CA TYR A 214 8.02 -16.43 15.30
C TYR A 214 9.26 -15.70 15.86
N GLN A 215 9.96 -14.92 15.03
CA GLN A 215 11.09 -14.11 15.45
C GLN A 215 10.66 -12.98 16.39
N HIS A 216 9.53 -12.31 16.17
CA HIS A 216 8.99 -11.34 17.14
C HIS A 216 8.67 -11.99 18.49
N LEU A 217 8.14 -13.21 18.50
CA LEU A 217 7.80 -13.93 19.73
C LEU A 217 9.03 -14.44 20.51
N ASN A 218 10.03 -14.96 19.79
CA ASN A 218 11.12 -15.72 20.40
C ASN A 218 12.48 -15.02 20.35
N GLY A 219 12.71 -14.18 19.34
CA GLY A 219 13.95 -13.44 19.13
C GLY A 219 14.05 -12.19 20.00
N ALA A 220 15.26 -11.65 20.09
CA ALA A 220 15.53 -10.31 20.60
C ALA A 220 15.92 -9.42 19.42
N VAL A 221 15.48 -8.16 19.42
CA VAL A 221 15.89 -7.21 18.38
C VAL A 221 17.39 -6.96 18.56
N PRO A 222 18.21 -7.16 17.52
CA PRO A 222 19.65 -6.92 17.61
C PRO A 222 19.94 -5.44 17.90
N ALA A 223 21.09 -5.17 18.52
CA ALA A 223 21.55 -3.80 18.72
C ALA A 223 21.86 -3.15 17.35
N PRO A 224 21.33 -1.95 17.06
CA PRO A 224 21.68 -1.19 15.85
C PRO A 224 23.19 -1.07 15.60
N SER A 225 24.02 -0.91 16.64
CA SER A 225 25.48 -0.85 16.52
C SER A 225 26.13 -2.12 15.98
N ALA A 226 25.47 -3.28 16.11
CA ALA A 226 25.95 -4.53 15.52
C ALA A 226 25.86 -4.51 13.99
N ALA A 227 24.89 -3.79 13.43
CA ALA A 227 24.74 -3.60 11.99
C ALA A 227 25.48 -2.34 11.47
N VAL A 228 25.61 -1.31 12.32
CA VAL A 228 26.24 -0.03 11.99
C VAL A 228 27.40 0.23 12.96
N PRO A 229 28.64 -0.18 12.63
CA PRO A 229 29.79 0.07 13.47
C PRO A 229 29.99 1.58 13.72
N GLY A 230 30.27 1.95 14.97
CA GLY A 230 30.46 3.34 15.38
C GLY A 230 29.19 4.05 15.86
N LEU A 231 28.03 3.40 15.76
CA LEU A 231 26.80 3.94 16.32
C LEU A 231 26.87 3.99 17.86
N ALA A 232 26.34 5.07 18.43
CA ALA A 232 26.38 5.32 19.87
C ALA A 232 25.49 4.35 20.66
N LEU A 233 25.94 3.94 21.85
CA LEU A 233 25.26 2.95 22.69
C LEU A 233 23.90 3.45 23.20
N GLU A 234 23.73 4.77 23.35
CA GLU A 234 22.48 5.40 23.74
C GLU A 234 21.34 5.08 22.75
N LEU A 235 21.67 4.88 21.47
CA LEU A 235 20.71 4.49 20.44
C LEU A 235 20.37 3.00 20.53
N ASP A 236 21.33 2.16 20.91
CA ASP A 236 21.07 0.74 21.19
C ASP A 236 20.15 0.57 22.39
N GLU A 237 20.39 1.32 23.46
CA GLU A 237 19.54 1.32 24.66
C GLU A 237 18.12 1.80 24.35
N LEU A 238 17.99 2.82 23.50
CA LEU A 238 16.69 3.33 23.07
C LEU A 238 15.90 2.28 22.27
N VAL A 239 16.54 1.59 21.32
CA VAL A 239 15.90 0.50 20.57
C VAL A 239 15.58 -0.69 21.48
N ALA A 240 16.51 -1.11 22.33
CA ALA A 240 16.33 -2.26 23.22
C ALA A 240 15.20 -2.02 24.25
N SER A 241 15.13 -0.82 24.83
CA SER A 241 14.07 -0.47 25.78
C SER A 241 12.68 -0.43 25.12
N ALA A 242 12.57 0.10 23.91
CA ALA A 242 11.31 0.13 23.16
C ALA A 242 10.86 -1.27 22.71
N THR A 243 11.82 -2.12 22.28
CA THR A 243 11.56 -3.44 21.69
C THR A 243 11.62 -4.60 22.69
N ALA A 244 11.65 -4.32 23.99
CA ALA A 244 11.70 -5.35 25.02
C ALA A 244 10.51 -6.32 24.89
N ARG A 245 10.74 -7.63 24.81
CA ARG A 245 9.66 -8.61 24.59
C ARG A 245 8.54 -8.52 25.62
N THR A 246 8.89 -8.40 26.91
CA THR A 246 7.91 -8.22 27.98
C THR A 246 7.40 -6.77 28.00
N PRO A 247 6.09 -6.52 27.79
CA PRO A 247 5.56 -5.16 27.71
C PRO A 247 5.82 -4.31 28.95
N GLY A 248 5.84 -4.92 30.14
CA GLY A 248 6.11 -4.21 31.41
C GLY A 248 7.52 -3.64 31.56
N VAL A 249 8.47 -4.04 30.71
CA VAL A 249 9.84 -3.49 30.67
C VAL A 249 9.93 -2.27 29.76
N ARG A 250 9.03 -2.16 28.77
CA ARG A 250 9.01 -1.04 27.83
C ARG A 250 8.58 0.25 28.53
N PRO A 251 8.91 1.41 27.96
CA PRO A 251 8.25 2.67 28.30
C PRO A 251 6.72 2.49 28.26
N HIS A 252 6.03 3.04 29.26
CA HIS A 252 4.60 2.83 29.44
C HIS A 252 3.77 3.34 28.24
N ASP A 253 4.22 4.43 27.62
CA ASP A 253 3.58 5.06 26.48
C ASP A 253 4.61 5.82 25.61
N ALA A 254 4.14 6.39 24.50
CA ALA A 254 4.96 7.19 23.60
C ALA A 254 5.49 8.48 24.24
N VAL A 255 4.87 9.00 25.30
CA VAL A 255 5.37 10.18 26.02
C VAL A 255 6.64 9.82 26.81
N ALA A 256 6.63 8.66 27.47
CA ALA A 256 7.80 8.13 28.16
C ALA A 256 8.94 7.83 27.19
N LEU A 257 8.63 7.21 26.04
CA LEU A 257 9.65 6.97 25.00
C LEU A 257 10.18 8.29 24.42
N LEU A 258 9.34 9.30 24.17
CA LEU A 258 9.79 10.62 23.70
C LEU A 258 10.76 11.29 24.68
N ALA A 259 10.50 11.19 25.99
CA ALA A 259 11.41 11.72 27.00
C ALA A 259 12.78 11.02 26.96
N GLN A 260 12.79 9.69 26.78
CA GLN A 260 14.02 8.92 26.60
C GLN A 260 14.74 9.30 25.31
N THR A 261 14.03 9.42 24.19
CA THR A 261 14.59 9.87 22.89
C THR A 261 15.27 11.22 22.99
N ARG A 262 14.64 12.19 23.66
CA ARG A 262 15.24 13.53 23.87
C ARG A 262 16.45 13.50 24.78
N SER A 263 16.41 12.67 25.81
CA SER A 263 17.55 12.48 26.72
C SER A 263 18.73 11.85 26.00
N ALA A 264 18.48 10.81 25.19
CA ALA A 264 19.48 10.18 24.33
C ALA A 264 20.05 11.20 23.33
N ARG A 265 19.19 11.95 22.62
CA ARG A 265 19.64 13.00 21.67
C ARG A 265 20.55 14.04 22.32
N ALA A 266 20.23 14.48 23.54
CA ALA A 266 21.02 15.47 24.28
C ALA A 266 22.37 14.93 24.76
N ALA A 267 22.51 13.60 24.90
CA ALA A 267 23.76 12.95 25.28
C ALA A 267 24.71 12.74 24.08
N LEU A 268 24.20 12.74 22.85
CA LEU A 268 24.97 12.51 21.64
C LEU A 268 25.67 13.78 21.16
N GLY A 269 26.96 13.65 20.81
CA GLY A 269 27.71 14.72 20.12
C GLY A 269 27.36 14.81 18.63
N ASP A 270 27.75 15.92 17.98
CA ASP A 270 27.47 16.14 16.56
C ASP A 270 28.07 15.06 15.66
N GLU A 271 29.27 14.57 15.96
CA GLU A 271 29.91 13.47 15.22
C GLU A 271 29.09 12.18 15.27
N GLN A 272 28.51 11.86 16.43
CA GLN A 272 27.67 10.67 16.60
C GLN A 272 26.31 10.85 15.90
N LEU A 273 25.76 12.07 15.91
CA LEU A 273 24.50 12.41 15.26
C LEU A 273 24.60 12.43 13.73
N ASP A 274 25.76 12.83 13.21
CA ASP A 274 26.03 12.96 11.77
C ASP A 274 26.76 11.73 11.19
N LEU A 275 26.93 10.67 11.98
CA LEU A 275 27.47 9.39 11.52
C LEU A 275 26.66 8.88 10.32
N LEU A 276 27.36 8.61 9.22
CA LEU A 276 26.76 8.05 8.01
C LEU A 276 26.74 6.51 8.12
N PRO A 277 25.55 5.87 8.18
CA PRO A 277 25.49 4.41 8.21
C PRO A 277 25.98 3.80 6.89
N PRO A 278 26.61 2.61 6.89
CA PRO A 278 27.07 1.93 5.68
C PRO A 278 25.96 1.66 4.65
N GLY A 279 24.70 1.56 5.10
CA GLY A 279 23.52 1.37 4.26
C GLY A 279 22.95 2.65 3.66
N ALA A 280 23.52 3.83 3.98
CA ALA A 280 23.05 5.11 3.47
C ALA A 280 23.51 5.32 2.02
N ARG A 281 22.57 5.72 1.15
CA ARG A 281 22.83 6.14 -0.23
C ARG A 281 22.82 7.66 -0.28
N GLU A 282 23.95 8.26 -0.67
CA GLU A 282 24.03 9.72 -0.85
C GLU A 282 23.25 10.14 -2.10
N THR A 283 22.27 11.02 -1.94
CA THR A 283 21.63 11.75 -3.04
C THR A 283 22.49 12.98 -3.38
N GLY A 284 22.71 13.21 -4.68
CA GLY A 284 23.72 14.13 -5.24
C GLY A 284 23.65 15.62 -4.89
N ASP A 285 22.75 16.05 -4.00
CA ASP A 285 22.62 17.45 -3.58
C ASP A 285 23.60 17.85 -2.45
N GLU A 286 24.11 16.89 -1.66
CA GLU A 286 25.06 17.21 -0.58
C GLU A 286 26.54 17.21 -1.01
N ALA A 287 26.87 16.61 -2.16
CA ALA A 287 28.25 16.59 -2.69
C ALA A 287 28.76 18.00 -3.11
N SER A 288 27.86 18.97 -3.28
CA SER A 288 28.21 20.35 -3.64
C SER A 288 28.62 21.23 -2.43
N ALA A 289 28.40 20.79 -1.19
CA ALA A 289 28.77 21.57 0.01
C ALA A 289 30.24 21.38 0.43
N ALA A 290 30.91 20.33 -0.07
CA ALA A 290 32.30 19.99 0.29
C ALA A 290 33.36 20.54 -0.67
N SER A 291 33.00 21.21 -1.78
CA SER A 291 33.97 21.86 -2.66
C SER A 291 33.75 23.38 -2.71
N GLY A 292 34.66 24.10 -2.06
CA GLY A 292 34.67 25.55 -2.06
C GLY A 292 34.93 26.11 -3.47
N GLY A 293 33.92 26.75 -4.05
CA GLY A 293 34.02 27.47 -5.31
C GLY A 293 32.96 28.56 -5.41
N ARG A 294 33.40 29.83 -5.37
CA ARG A 294 32.53 31.01 -5.43
C ARG A 294 31.79 31.09 -6.76
N SER A 295 30.45 31.24 -6.71
CA SER A 295 29.73 32.14 -7.61
C SER A 295 28.48 32.68 -6.95
N ARG A 296 28.20 33.96 -7.21
CA ARG A 296 27.25 34.83 -6.52
C ARG A 296 26.02 35.06 -7.38
N ARG A 297 24.88 35.25 -6.68
CA ARG A 297 23.72 36.11 -7.01
C ARG A 297 22.76 35.57 -8.06
N THR A 298 21.42 35.65 -7.95
CA THR A 298 20.42 36.42 -7.14
C THR A 298 19.09 35.65 -7.31
N GLY A 299 18.06 35.63 -6.46
CA GLY A 299 17.64 36.43 -5.32
C GLY A 299 16.10 36.48 -5.32
N SER A 300 15.46 35.99 -4.26
CA SER A 300 14.28 36.63 -3.63
C SER A 300 14.07 35.96 -2.28
N GLU A 301 14.55 36.67 -1.27
CA GLU A 301 14.31 36.41 0.14
C GLU A 301 12.86 36.80 0.45
N GLU A 302 12.17 36.03 1.29
CA GLU A 302 11.66 36.62 2.51
C GLU A 302 11.60 35.58 3.63
N ARG A 303 12.24 35.98 4.71
CA ARG A 303 12.71 35.23 5.87
C ARG A 303 11.77 35.60 7.00
N THR A 304 11.18 34.62 7.67
CA THR A 304 10.58 34.85 8.99
C THR A 304 11.37 34.01 10.00
N ASP A 305 12.33 34.68 10.65
CA ASP A 305 13.11 34.11 11.74
C ASP A 305 12.17 33.83 12.93
N VAL A 306 12.01 32.56 13.30
CA VAL A 306 11.28 32.15 14.51
C VAL A 306 12.24 32.22 15.70
N ILE A 307 11.92 33.13 16.61
CA ILE A 307 12.62 33.40 17.87
C ILE A 307 12.63 32.14 18.77
N PRO A 308 13.78 31.67 19.27
CA PRO A 308 13.84 30.59 20.26
C PRO A 308 13.56 31.17 21.66
N ARG A 309 12.56 30.63 22.36
CA ARG A 309 12.34 30.93 23.79
C ARG A 309 13.25 30.06 24.64
N THR A 310 14.15 30.72 25.36
CA THR A 310 14.99 30.16 26.42
C THR A 310 14.15 29.86 27.67
N SER A 311 14.29 28.64 28.22
CA SER A 311 13.73 28.28 29.52
C SER A 311 14.76 28.59 30.62
N GLY A 312 14.41 29.50 31.52
CA GLY A 312 15.22 29.90 32.66
C GLY A 312 14.93 29.07 33.92
N VAL A 313 15.98 28.93 34.73
CA VAL A 313 16.06 28.25 36.02
C VAL A 313 15.34 29.04 37.14
N LEU A 314 14.90 28.29 38.17
CA LEU A 314 14.21 28.56 39.45
C LEU A 314 14.47 29.92 40.15
N PRO A 315 13.55 30.33 41.05
CA PRO A 315 13.84 30.14 42.48
C PRO A 315 12.66 29.61 43.34
N ASP A 316 13.04 29.20 44.54
CA ASP A 316 12.31 28.48 45.59
C ASP A 316 11.32 29.37 46.40
N GLU A 317 10.52 28.67 47.21
CA GLU A 317 9.79 29.07 48.42
C GLU A 317 8.30 29.52 48.36
N GLN A 318 7.49 28.64 48.96
CA GLN A 318 6.35 28.88 49.87
C GLN A 318 4.88 28.79 49.38
N ARG A 319 4.24 27.71 49.90
CA ARG A 319 2.90 27.58 50.54
C ARG A 319 1.68 28.01 49.70
N VAL A 320 0.67 27.18 49.45
CA VAL A 320 -0.32 26.64 50.43
C VAL A 320 -1.27 25.62 49.76
N GLN A 321 -1.69 24.61 50.55
CA GLN A 321 -3.01 23.92 50.64
C GLN A 321 -3.65 23.39 49.32
N HIS A 322 -4.04 22.11 49.17
CA HIS A 322 -5.09 21.39 49.90
C HIS A 322 -4.93 19.86 49.72
N THR A 323 -4.96 19.09 50.81
CA THR A 323 -5.14 17.62 50.77
C THR A 323 -6.51 17.26 51.32
N ALA A 324 -7.33 16.62 50.50
CA ALA A 324 -8.56 15.97 50.92
C ALA A 324 -8.19 14.60 51.53
N ARG A 325 -8.25 14.49 52.85
CA ARG A 325 -8.27 13.19 53.55
C ARG A 325 -9.71 12.77 53.78
N LEU A 326 -10.04 11.56 53.35
CA LEU A 326 -11.29 10.86 53.65
C LEU A 326 -11.39 10.57 55.16
N ALA A 327 -12.51 10.99 55.74
CA ALA A 327 -12.87 10.84 57.14
C ALA A 327 -13.52 9.47 57.42
N THR A 328 -13.25 8.90 58.59
CA THR A 328 -13.94 7.74 59.17
C THR A 328 -14.81 8.21 60.34
N PRO A 329 -16.03 7.68 60.57
CA PRO A 329 -16.93 8.21 61.61
C PRO A 329 -16.54 7.83 63.05
N PRO A 330 -17.03 8.57 64.07
CA PRO A 330 -16.56 8.49 65.45
C PRO A 330 -17.31 7.49 66.34
N LEU A 331 -16.63 7.08 67.40
CA LEU A 331 -17.16 6.34 68.55
C LEU A 331 -18.00 7.25 69.48
N PRO A 332 -19.10 6.75 70.09
CA PRO A 332 -19.82 7.46 71.14
C PRO A 332 -19.23 7.22 72.55
N PRO A 333 -19.53 8.09 73.54
CA PRO A 333 -18.82 8.17 74.82
C PRO A 333 -19.43 7.31 75.94
N ALA A 334 -18.64 7.20 77.01
CA ALA A 334 -18.89 6.44 78.22
C ALA A 334 -20.12 6.89 79.02
N GLY A 335 -20.83 5.92 79.60
CA GLY A 335 -21.88 6.11 80.60
C GLY A 335 -21.97 4.91 81.54
N SER A 336 -21.93 5.21 82.83
CA SER A 336 -21.85 4.36 84.02
C SER A 336 -22.98 3.34 84.24
N GLY A 337 -22.63 2.17 84.79
CA GLY A 337 -23.60 1.30 85.48
C GLY A 337 -23.05 -0.08 85.85
N ARG A 338 -22.69 -0.29 87.12
CA ARG A 338 -22.53 -1.63 87.74
C ARG A 338 -23.87 -2.38 87.67
N PRO A 339 -23.91 -3.73 87.54
CA PRO A 339 -23.83 -4.56 88.74
C PRO A 339 -23.16 -5.94 88.55
N GLY A 340 -22.73 -6.51 89.69
CA GLY A 340 -22.88 -7.95 89.94
C GLY A 340 -21.78 -8.89 89.47
N ARG A 341 -20.88 -9.25 90.40
CA ARG A 341 -20.12 -10.50 90.40
C ARG A 341 -21.00 -11.69 89.98
N ARG A 342 -20.53 -12.49 89.03
CA ARG A 342 -20.86 -13.92 88.91
C ARG A 342 -19.64 -14.70 88.43
N ASP A 343 -19.41 -15.81 89.11
CA ASP A 343 -18.22 -16.64 89.06
C ASP A 343 -17.98 -17.31 87.69
N LEU A 344 -16.71 -17.34 87.27
CA LEU A 344 -16.21 -18.12 86.14
C LEU A 344 -16.09 -19.61 86.55
N PRO A 345 -16.71 -20.56 85.82
CA PRO A 345 -16.44 -21.97 86.03
C PRO A 345 -15.11 -22.35 85.35
N ARG A 346 -14.27 -23.06 86.09
CA ARG A 346 -13.02 -23.67 85.62
C ARG A 346 -13.34 -24.75 84.58
N LEU A 347 -12.78 -24.63 83.37
CA LEU A 347 -12.88 -25.68 82.34
C LEU A 347 -11.83 -26.78 82.56
N PRO A 348 -12.21 -28.08 82.45
CA PRO A 348 -11.31 -29.20 82.64
C PRO A 348 -10.48 -29.51 81.39
N ARG A 349 -9.38 -30.23 81.58
CA ARG A 349 -8.33 -30.64 80.61
C ARG A 349 -8.78 -31.48 79.39
N ARG A 350 -10.05 -31.45 78.99
CA ARG A 350 -10.58 -32.15 77.79
C ARG A 350 -10.90 -31.22 76.60
N GLY A 351 -10.79 -29.90 76.75
CA GLY A 351 -11.11 -28.91 75.71
C GLY A 351 -10.04 -28.68 74.62
N VAL A 352 -8.79 -29.10 74.84
CA VAL A 352 -7.71 -28.92 73.86
C VAL A 352 -7.84 -29.90 72.69
N ILE A 353 -8.33 -31.11 72.96
CA ILE A 353 -8.52 -32.16 71.93
C ILE A 353 -9.67 -31.79 70.99
N THR A 354 -10.77 -31.25 71.50
CA THR A 354 -11.90 -30.82 70.67
C THR A 354 -11.55 -29.62 69.78
N ILE A 355 -10.72 -28.69 70.25
CA ILE A 355 -10.21 -27.58 69.41
C ILE A 355 -9.26 -28.12 68.34
N LEU A 356 -8.37 -29.06 68.67
CA LEU A 356 -7.46 -29.68 67.70
C LEU A 356 -8.21 -30.46 66.62
N VAL A 357 -9.25 -31.23 67.00
CA VAL A 357 -10.11 -31.97 66.08
C VAL A 357 -10.94 -31.04 65.20
N ALA A 358 -11.45 -29.93 65.75
CA ALA A 358 -12.15 -28.92 64.96
C ALA A 358 -11.23 -28.25 63.94
N VAL A 359 -9.97 -27.95 64.32
CA VAL A 359 -8.97 -27.39 63.40
C VAL A 359 -8.60 -28.40 62.32
N LEU A 360 -8.37 -29.68 62.67
CA LEU A 360 -8.11 -30.75 61.69
C LEU A 360 -9.31 -30.98 60.74
N ALA A 361 -10.53 -30.90 61.25
CA ALA A 361 -11.74 -30.99 60.44
C ALA A 361 -11.86 -29.80 59.47
N VAL A 362 -11.54 -28.58 59.92
CA VAL A 362 -11.49 -27.39 59.05
C VAL A 362 -10.39 -27.51 58.00
N PHE A 363 -9.20 -28.00 58.34
CA PHE A 363 -8.14 -28.27 57.35
C PHE A 363 -8.49 -29.41 56.40
N GLY A 364 -9.20 -30.44 56.87
CA GLY A 364 -9.70 -31.53 56.03
C GLY A 364 -10.79 -31.08 55.06
N VAL A 365 -11.72 -30.22 55.52
CA VAL A 365 -12.75 -29.60 54.66
C VAL A 365 -12.13 -28.60 53.70
N ALA A 366 -11.19 -27.76 54.15
CA ALA A 366 -10.46 -26.82 53.28
C ALA A 366 -9.59 -27.55 52.24
N GLY A 367 -8.93 -28.64 52.64
CA GLY A 367 -8.18 -29.53 51.75
C GLY A 367 -9.08 -30.28 50.77
N GLY A 368 -10.25 -30.73 51.22
CA GLY A 368 -11.27 -31.36 50.37
C GLY A 368 -11.87 -30.38 49.37
N VAL A 369 -12.17 -29.15 49.79
CA VAL A 369 -12.65 -28.06 48.91
C VAL A 369 -11.56 -27.65 47.91
N TRP A 370 -10.29 -27.57 48.33
CA TRP A 370 -9.16 -27.32 47.42
C TRP A 370 -8.96 -28.46 46.41
N TYR A 371 -9.05 -29.72 46.85
CA TYR A 371 -8.92 -30.90 46.00
C TYR A 371 -10.07 -31.00 44.98
N ILE A 372 -11.30 -30.67 45.38
CA ILE A 372 -12.48 -30.69 44.49
C ILE A 372 -12.48 -29.50 43.52
N ASN A 373 -12.04 -28.31 43.95
CA ASN A 373 -12.14 -27.09 43.14
C ASN A 373 -10.90 -26.81 42.25
N SER A 374 -9.71 -27.31 42.62
CA SER A 374 -8.46 -26.97 41.92
C SER A 374 -7.52 -28.16 41.64
N GLY A 375 -7.61 -29.26 42.38
CA GLY A 375 -6.66 -30.39 42.26
C GLY A 375 -6.88 -31.35 41.08
N GLN A 376 -8.02 -31.29 40.39
CA GLN A 376 -8.42 -32.29 39.37
C GLN A 376 -8.24 -31.82 37.92
N PHE A 377 -7.87 -30.56 37.71
CA PHE A 377 -7.80 -29.94 36.39
C PHE A 377 -6.38 -29.52 36.09
N THR A 378 -5.90 -29.92 34.91
CA THR A 378 -4.64 -29.45 34.33
C THR A 378 -4.96 -28.69 33.04
N ARG A 379 -3.95 -28.04 32.47
CA ARG A 379 -4.09 -27.31 31.20
C ARG A 379 -3.39 -28.07 30.10
N VAL A 380 -3.97 -28.05 28.91
CA VAL A 380 -3.33 -28.63 27.73
C VAL A 380 -2.04 -27.84 27.43
N PRO A 381 -0.86 -28.49 27.40
CA PRO A 381 0.40 -27.81 27.13
C PRO A 381 0.48 -27.33 25.67
N ALA A 382 1.25 -26.27 25.42
CA ALA A 382 1.51 -25.80 24.07
C ALA A 382 2.30 -26.85 23.27
N VAL A 383 1.66 -27.39 22.23
CA VAL A 383 2.20 -28.44 21.35
C VAL A 383 2.27 -28.01 19.88
N ILE A 384 1.73 -26.85 19.54
CA ILE A 384 1.74 -26.30 18.18
C ILE A 384 3.19 -26.01 17.75
N GLY A 385 3.53 -26.36 16.50
CA GLY A 385 4.86 -26.16 15.92
C GLY A 385 5.91 -27.20 16.34
N LYS A 386 5.57 -28.13 17.24
CA LYS A 386 6.44 -29.26 17.61
C LYS A 386 6.24 -30.45 16.68
N THR A 387 7.26 -31.31 16.60
CA THR A 387 7.13 -32.61 15.93
C THR A 387 6.12 -33.50 16.66
N GLU A 388 5.49 -34.44 15.94
CA GLU A 388 4.54 -35.39 16.54
C GLU A 388 5.12 -36.11 17.77
N ALA A 389 6.41 -36.48 17.73
CA ALA A 389 7.09 -37.17 18.83
C ALA A 389 7.30 -36.27 20.06
N GLU A 390 7.69 -35.02 19.85
CA GLU A 390 7.88 -34.06 20.94
C GLU A 390 6.56 -33.61 21.56
N ALA A 391 5.52 -33.43 20.74
CA ALA A 391 4.19 -33.11 21.19
C ALA A 391 3.63 -34.22 22.08
N LYS A 392 3.75 -35.49 21.68
CA LYS A 392 3.33 -36.63 22.52
C LYS A 392 4.05 -36.65 23.87
N LYS A 393 5.37 -36.50 23.87
CA LYS A 393 6.17 -36.44 25.11
C LYS A 393 5.80 -35.27 26.02
N ARG A 394 5.37 -34.14 25.45
CA ARG A 394 4.92 -32.94 26.17
C ARG A 394 3.53 -33.14 26.79
N VAL A 395 2.62 -33.80 26.09
CA VAL A 395 1.27 -34.13 26.59
C VAL A 395 1.36 -35.17 27.70
N GLU A 396 2.18 -36.20 27.51
CA GLU A 396 2.40 -37.25 28.51
C GLU A 396 3.08 -36.72 29.78
N SER A 397 4.07 -35.81 29.65
CA SER A 397 4.71 -35.19 30.81
C SER A 397 3.80 -34.23 31.58
N ALA A 398 2.69 -33.80 30.99
CA ALA A 398 1.64 -33.03 31.65
C ALA A 398 0.55 -33.91 32.32
N GLY A 399 0.73 -35.24 32.31
CA GLY A 399 -0.22 -36.21 32.89
C GLY A 399 -1.43 -36.52 32.00
N LEU A 400 -1.44 -36.05 30.75
CA LEU A 400 -2.53 -36.22 29.79
C LEU A 400 -2.27 -37.38 28.82
N GLY A 401 -3.33 -38.07 28.41
CA GLY A 401 -3.26 -39.14 27.41
C GLY A 401 -3.32 -38.59 25.98
N VAL A 402 -2.79 -39.33 24.99
CA VAL A 402 -2.97 -38.99 23.57
C VAL A 402 -3.98 -39.95 22.95
N LYS A 403 -5.14 -39.44 22.52
CA LYS A 403 -6.24 -40.27 21.97
C LYS A 403 -5.99 -40.70 20.52
N GLY A 404 -5.28 -39.87 19.75
CA GLY A 404 -4.98 -40.13 18.34
C GLY A 404 -4.32 -38.93 17.64
N VAL A 405 -3.95 -39.14 16.37
CA VAL A 405 -3.33 -38.13 15.50
C VAL A 405 -4.18 -37.96 14.24
N ARG A 406 -4.81 -36.79 14.07
CA ARG A 406 -5.49 -36.38 12.84
C ARG A 406 -4.49 -35.68 11.92
N ARG A 407 -4.59 -35.87 10.60
CA ARG A 407 -3.68 -35.25 9.63
C ARG A 407 -4.44 -34.33 8.68
N GLU A 408 -4.00 -33.09 8.57
CA GLU A 408 -4.64 -32.04 7.74
C GLU A 408 -3.62 -31.31 6.89
N PHE A 409 -4.05 -30.75 5.76
CA PHE A 409 -3.19 -29.90 4.93
C PHE A 409 -3.09 -28.52 5.58
N SER A 410 -1.87 -28.00 5.63
CA SER A 410 -1.59 -26.67 6.16
C SER A 410 -0.50 -26.06 5.30
N ASP A 411 -0.80 -24.90 4.77
CA ASP A 411 0.09 -24.03 4.00
C ASP A 411 1.15 -23.34 4.87
N THR A 412 0.92 -23.30 6.18
CA THR A 412 1.66 -22.53 7.17
C THR A 412 2.60 -23.38 8.03
N VAL A 413 2.38 -24.71 8.09
CA VAL A 413 3.15 -25.62 8.96
C VAL A 413 3.74 -26.78 8.17
N GLU A 414 5.03 -27.06 8.40
CA GLU A 414 5.75 -28.15 7.75
C GLU A 414 5.13 -29.53 7.99
N ARG A 415 5.25 -30.42 7.00
CA ARG A 415 4.76 -31.80 7.09
C ARG A 415 5.37 -32.49 8.32
N GLY A 416 4.50 -33.05 9.16
CA GLY A 416 4.90 -33.81 10.36
C GLY A 416 4.92 -32.99 11.66
N SER A 417 4.67 -31.68 11.58
CA SER A 417 4.54 -30.81 12.75
C SER A 417 3.07 -30.62 13.15
N VAL A 418 2.82 -30.46 14.44
CA VAL A 418 1.48 -30.30 15.01
C VAL A 418 0.95 -28.89 14.70
N ILE A 419 -0.21 -28.81 14.05
CA ILE A 419 -0.92 -27.56 13.71
C ILE A 419 -1.95 -27.17 14.76
N GLY A 420 -2.39 -28.12 15.57
CA GLY A 420 -3.41 -27.90 16.58
C GLY A 420 -3.62 -29.12 17.47
N SER A 421 -4.41 -28.94 18.51
CA SER A 421 -4.82 -30.01 19.41
C SER A 421 -6.29 -29.85 19.79
N ASP A 422 -6.94 -30.97 20.10
CA ASP A 422 -8.31 -31.01 20.60
C ASP A 422 -8.37 -31.85 21.89
N PRO A 423 -8.61 -31.25 23.07
CA PRO A 423 -8.92 -29.83 23.33
C PRO A 423 -7.78 -28.85 23.01
N ALA A 424 -8.10 -27.57 22.87
CA ALA A 424 -7.16 -26.54 22.42
C ALA A 424 -6.06 -26.28 23.47
N THR A 425 -4.95 -25.68 23.03
CA THR A 425 -3.85 -25.29 23.93
C THR A 425 -4.38 -24.38 25.05
N ASN A 426 -3.88 -24.57 26.28
CA ASN A 426 -4.33 -23.88 27.50
C ASN A 426 -5.79 -24.14 27.94
N GLU A 427 -6.55 -24.96 27.23
CA GLU A 427 -7.90 -25.33 27.65
C GLU A 427 -7.86 -26.19 28.92
N ARG A 428 -8.86 -26.01 29.80
CA ARG A 428 -8.95 -26.76 31.06
C ARG A 428 -9.45 -28.16 30.78
N ILE A 429 -8.62 -29.15 31.09
CA ILE A 429 -8.93 -30.56 30.94
C ILE A 429 -8.72 -31.28 32.28
N ARG A 430 -9.46 -32.36 32.53
CA ARG A 430 -9.22 -33.20 33.71
C ARG A 430 -7.79 -33.74 33.69
N GLY A 431 -7.18 -33.93 34.85
CA GLY A 431 -5.79 -34.37 35.00
C GLY A 431 -5.46 -35.74 34.36
N ASN A 432 -6.47 -36.51 33.95
CA ASN A 432 -6.36 -37.78 33.22
C ASN A 432 -7.02 -37.72 31.82
N GLY A 433 -7.34 -36.52 31.32
CA GLY A 433 -7.99 -36.34 30.04
C GLY A 433 -7.07 -36.67 28.86
N SER A 434 -7.67 -36.85 27.70
CA SER A 434 -6.95 -37.21 26.48
C SER A 434 -7.00 -36.10 25.43
N VAL A 435 -5.89 -35.84 24.76
CA VAL A 435 -5.74 -34.83 23.70
C VAL A 435 -5.56 -35.52 22.34
N THR A 436 -6.22 -35.03 21.31
CA THR A 436 -6.02 -35.42 19.91
C THR A 436 -5.08 -34.42 19.26
N LEU A 437 -4.00 -34.88 18.64
CA LEU A 437 -3.05 -33.99 17.94
C LEU A 437 -3.47 -33.87 16.47
N VAL A 438 -3.43 -32.66 15.91
CA VAL A 438 -3.61 -32.42 14.48
C VAL A 438 -2.24 -32.13 13.88
N VAL A 439 -1.79 -32.93 12.90
CA VAL A 439 -0.47 -32.86 12.29
C VAL A 439 -0.57 -32.44 10.83
N SER A 440 0.29 -31.52 10.40
CA SER A 440 0.34 -31.02 9.04
C SER A 440 0.80 -32.10 8.05
N ARG A 441 0.16 -32.15 6.88
CA ARG A 441 0.60 -32.89 5.69
C ARG A 441 1.47 -32.05 4.75
N GLY A 442 1.69 -30.78 5.07
CA GLY A 442 2.32 -29.75 4.24
C GLY A 442 1.30 -28.99 3.37
N PRO A 443 1.76 -27.99 2.58
CA PRO A 443 0.91 -27.23 1.66
C PRO A 443 0.29 -28.18 0.62
N GLU A 444 -0.98 -27.93 0.29
CA GLU A 444 -1.63 -28.61 -0.83
C GLU A 444 -1.03 -28.10 -2.15
N ILE A 445 -0.59 -29.02 -3.01
CA ILE A 445 0.03 -28.68 -4.30
C ILE A 445 -0.82 -29.27 -5.42
N VAL A 446 -1.39 -28.38 -6.21
CA VAL A 446 -2.09 -28.65 -7.46
C VAL A 446 -1.12 -28.46 -8.62
N ARG A 447 -1.22 -29.28 -9.67
CA ARG A 447 -0.38 -29.14 -10.87
C ARG A 447 -1.13 -28.41 -11.97
N VAL A 448 -0.44 -27.48 -12.63
CA VAL A 448 -1.02 -26.77 -13.78
C VAL A 448 -1.24 -27.75 -14.94
N PRO A 449 -2.47 -27.87 -15.47
CA PRO A 449 -2.76 -28.73 -16.62
C PRO A 449 -2.09 -28.21 -17.90
N SER A 450 -1.89 -29.09 -18.89
CA SER A 450 -1.39 -28.67 -20.21
C SER A 450 -2.53 -28.05 -21.02
N LEU A 451 -2.42 -26.75 -21.32
CA LEU A 451 -3.46 -25.98 -22.02
C LEU A 451 -3.03 -25.53 -23.42
N LYS A 452 -1.85 -25.94 -23.92
CA LYS A 452 -1.37 -25.54 -25.26
C LYS A 452 -2.34 -26.03 -26.34
N GLY A 453 -2.81 -25.12 -27.18
CA GLY A 453 -3.75 -25.39 -28.28
C GLY A 453 -5.21 -25.52 -27.85
N VAL A 454 -5.53 -25.33 -26.57
CA VAL A 454 -6.92 -25.36 -26.07
C VAL A 454 -7.55 -23.98 -26.24
N PRO A 455 -8.81 -23.87 -26.71
CA PRO A 455 -9.55 -22.61 -26.75
C PRO A 455 -9.65 -21.96 -25.37
N LEU A 456 -9.57 -20.62 -25.30
CA LEU A 456 -9.55 -19.86 -24.03
C LEU A 456 -10.64 -20.30 -23.04
N GLU A 457 -11.90 -20.39 -23.48
CA GLU A 457 -13.03 -20.76 -22.61
C GLU A 457 -12.84 -22.15 -21.96
N LYS A 458 -12.41 -23.14 -22.76
CA LYS A 458 -12.15 -24.51 -22.29
C LYS A 458 -10.90 -24.56 -21.40
N ALA A 459 -9.91 -23.71 -21.67
CA ALA A 459 -8.69 -23.62 -20.88
C ALA A 459 -8.99 -23.09 -19.47
N GLU A 460 -9.85 -22.07 -19.35
CA GLU A 460 -10.29 -21.56 -18.05
C GLU A 460 -11.11 -22.60 -17.27
N GLU A 461 -11.99 -23.35 -17.93
CA GLU A 461 -12.76 -24.42 -17.29
C GLU A 461 -11.83 -25.52 -16.75
N GLN A 462 -10.81 -25.92 -17.52
CA GLN A 462 -9.83 -26.91 -17.09
C GLN A 462 -8.97 -26.42 -15.92
N LEU A 463 -8.64 -25.12 -15.87
CA LEU A 463 -7.97 -24.53 -14.70
C LEU A 463 -8.86 -24.59 -13.45
N ARG A 464 -10.11 -24.16 -13.56
CA ARG A 464 -11.07 -24.20 -12.44
C ARG A 464 -11.28 -25.63 -11.94
N LYS A 465 -11.40 -26.60 -12.85
CA LYS A 465 -11.54 -28.03 -12.52
C LYS A 465 -10.29 -28.61 -11.85
N ALA A 466 -9.11 -28.10 -12.18
CA ALA A 466 -7.87 -28.46 -11.51
C ALA A 466 -7.75 -27.83 -10.10
N GLY A 467 -8.60 -26.85 -9.74
CA GLY A 467 -8.49 -26.09 -8.49
C GLY A 467 -7.56 -24.89 -8.60
N LEU A 468 -7.41 -24.32 -9.80
CA LEU A 468 -6.62 -23.11 -10.09
C LEU A 468 -7.51 -22.00 -10.65
N ALA A 469 -7.14 -20.75 -10.44
CA ALA A 469 -7.87 -19.60 -10.96
C ALA A 469 -7.34 -19.18 -12.34
N PRO A 470 -8.19 -18.78 -13.29
CA PRO A 470 -7.74 -18.13 -14.52
C PRO A 470 -7.18 -16.74 -14.20
N GLY A 471 -5.97 -16.45 -14.68
CA GLY A 471 -5.26 -15.20 -14.46
C GLY A 471 -5.39 -14.22 -15.63
N VAL A 472 -4.38 -13.35 -15.76
CA VAL A 472 -4.33 -12.35 -16.83
C VAL A 472 -4.19 -13.03 -18.19
N VAL A 473 -5.01 -12.62 -19.16
CA VAL A 473 -4.95 -13.09 -20.54
C VAL A 473 -4.16 -12.09 -21.39
N SER A 474 -2.97 -12.48 -21.84
CA SER A 474 -2.21 -11.73 -22.85
C SER A 474 -2.52 -12.28 -24.25
N ARG A 475 -2.37 -11.45 -25.28
CA ARG A 475 -2.58 -11.84 -26.67
C ARG A 475 -1.29 -11.68 -27.47
N GLU A 476 -0.79 -12.76 -28.06
CA GLU A 476 0.47 -12.82 -28.80
C GLU A 476 0.25 -13.40 -30.21
N PHE A 477 1.07 -13.01 -31.19
CA PHE A 477 1.01 -13.62 -32.53
C PHE A 477 1.65 -15.00 -32.51
N SER A 478 1.02 -15.97 -33.18
CA SER A 478 1.57 -17.32 -33.32
C SER A 478 1.11 -17.95 -34.63
N ALA A 479 2.07 -18.44 -35.42
CA ALA A 479 1.80 -19.18 -36.64
C ALA A 479 1.44 -20.66 -36.37
N GLU A 480 1.82 -21.19 -35.21
CA GLU A 480 1.61 -22.60 -34.85
C GLU A 480 0.27 -22.85 -34.15
N VAL A 481 -0.27 -21.83 -33.47
CA VAL A 481 -1.44 -21.96 -32.61
C VAL A 481 -2.63 -21.22 -33.23
N PRO A 482 -3.78 -21.89 -33.44
CA PRO A 482 -4.98 -21.26 -33.98
C PRO A 482 -5.41 -20.03 -33.18
N GLN A 483 -5.99 -19.04 -33.86
CA GLN A 483 -6.52 -17.83 -33.22
C GLN A 483 -7.51 -18.19 -32.11
N GLY A 484 -7.37 -17.56 -30.95
CA GLY A 484 -8.21 -17.80 -29.78
C GLY A 484 -7.83 -19.02 -28.92
N ALA A 485 -6.80 -19.79 -29.31
CA ALA A 485 -6.25 -20.87 -28.49
C ALA A 485 -5.03 -20.42 -27.67
N VAL A 486 -4.82 -21.07 -26.52
CA VAL A 486 -3.72 -20.78 -25.60
C VAL A 486 -2.39 -21.26 -26.20
N ILE A 487 -1.41 -20.36 -26.28
CA ILE A 487 -0.03 -20.62 -26.70
C ILE A 487 0.77 -21.21 -25.54
N ARG A 488 0.70 -20.57 -24.38
CA ARG A 488 1.45 -20.92 -23.18
C ARG A 488 0.75 -20.42 -21.92
N THR A 489 1.10 -21.03 -20.80
CA THR A 489 0.67 -20.62 -19.46
C THR A 489 1.88 -20.14 -18.67
N ASP A 490 1.67 -19.19 -17.76
CA ASP A 490 2.66 -18.79 -16.76
C ASP A 490 2.04 -18.91 -15.37
N PRO A 491 2.49 -19.87 -14.54
CA PRO A 491 3.59 -20.83 -14.75
C PRO A 491 3.34 -21.91 -15.84
N PRO A 492 4.40 -22.60 -16.31
CA PRO A 492 4.28 -23.63 -17.34
C PRO A 492 3.51 -24.87 -16.85
N ALA A 493 2.98 -25.64 -17.81
CA ALA A 493 2.28 -26.89 -17.53
C ALA A 493 3.14 -27.84 -16.67
N GLY A 494 2.51 -28.50 -15.69
CA GLY A 494 3.15 -29.40 -14.75
C GLY A 494 3.77 -28.72 -13.52
N ALA A 495 3.88 -27.39 -13.49
CA ALA A 495 4.34 -26.65 -12.32
C ALA A 495 3.40 -26.85 -11.13
N GLY A 496 3.98 -27.03 -9.93
CA GLY A 496 3.23 -27.09 -8.68
C GLY A 496 2.81 -25.69 -8.22
N ARG A 497 1.53 -25.52 -7.92
CA ARG A 497 0.94 -24.31 -7.38
C ARG A 497 -0.03 -24.63 -6.26
N SER A 498 -0.24 -23.68 -5.37
CA SER A 498 -1.28 -23.79 -4.36
C SER A 498 -2.65 -23.73 -5.03
N PRO A 499 -3.69 -24.35 -4.44
CA PRO A 499 -5.07 -24.15 -4.86
C PRO A 499 -5.41 -22.66 -5.01
N ASP A 500 -6.33 -22.34 -5.92
CA ASP A 500 -6.85 -21.00 -6.20
C ASP A 500 -5.80 -19.97 -6.69
N THR A 501 -4.58 -20.39 -6.99
CA THR A 501 -3.56 -19.51 -7.60
C THR A 501 -3.95 -19.17 -9.04
N ALA A 502 -3.82 -17.89 -9.39
CA ALA A 502 -4.05 -17.41 -10.76
C ALA A 502 -2.94 -17.87 -11.72
N VAL A 503 -3.33 -18.44 -12.87
CA VAL A 503 -2.41 -18.84 -13.95
C VAL A 503 -2.63 -17.91 -15.14
N ALA A 504 -1.59 -17.17 -15.55
CA ALA A 504 -1.68 -16.29 -16.70
C ALA A 504 -1.69 -17.11 -18.01
N LEU A 505 -2.47 -16.64 -18.98
CA LEU A 505 -2.71 -17.31 -20.26
C LEU A 505 -2.25 -16.40 -21.40
N ALA A 506 -1.34 -16.87 -22.24
CA ALA A 506 -1.03 -16.22 -23.50
C ALA A 506 -1.86 -16.86 -24.61
N VAL A 507 -2.71 -16.09 -25.29
CA VAL A 507 -3.64 -16.55 -26.33
C VAL A 507 -3.18 -16.07 -27.69
N SER A 508 -3.34 -16.91 -28.70
CA SER A 508 -2.97 -16.59 -30.09
C SER A 508 -3.91 -15.55 -30.70
N LYS A 509 -3.33 -14.48 -31.24
CA LYS A 509 -3.99 -13.55 -32.16
C LYS A 509 -4.13 -14.13 -33.57
N GLY A 510 -3.50 -15.26 -33.86
CA GLY A 510 -3.38 -15.81 -35.21
C GLY A 510 -1.99 -15.57 -35.81
N ALA A 511 -1.81 -16.02 -37.05
CA ALA A 511 -0.59 -15.80 -37.80
C ALA A 511 -0.48 -14.31 -38.19
N PRO A 512 0.70 -13.68 -38.02
CA PRO A 512 0.90 -12.32 -38.48
C PRO A 512 0.91 -12.29 -40.01
N VAL A 513 0.05 -11.47 -40.60
CA VAL A 513 0.01 -11.19 -42.04
C VAL A 513 0.43 -9.74 -42.26
N GLU A 514 1.28 -9.51 -43.26
CA GLU A 514 1.72 -8.17 -43.63
C GLU A 514 0.68 -7.49 -44.52
N VAL A 515 0.34 -6.25 -44.16
CA VAL A 515 -0.66 -5.46 -44.89
C VAL A 515 -0.06 -4.98 -46.21
N PRO A 516 -0.68 -5.29 -47.37
CA PRO A 516 -0.24 -4.77 -48.66
C PRO A 516 -0.58 -3.27 -48.81
N GLU A 517 0.18 -2.58 -49.65
CA GLU A 517 -0.12 -1.21 -50.08
C GLU A 517 -1.28 -1.23 -51.08
N VAL A 518 -2.33 -0.46 -50.79
CA VAL A 518 -3.51 -0.31 -51.67
C VAL A 518 -3.91 1.16 -51.86
N THR A 519 -2.99 2.09 -51.59
CA THR A 519 -3.24 3.53 -51.76
C THR A 519 -3.11 3.90 -53.24
N GLY A 520 -4.06 4.68 -53.77
CA GLY A 520 -4.15 5.00 -55.19
C GLY A 520 -4.96 4.01 -56.04
N ASP A 521 -5.19 2.80 -55.53
CA ASP A 521 -6.01 1.79 -56.22
C ASP A 521 -7.51 2.12 -56.17
N PRO A 522 -8.30 1.67 -57.17
CA PRO A 522 -9.75 1.69 -57.08
C PRO A 522 -10.23 0.92 -55.84
N VAL A 523 -11.24 1.44 -55.14
CA VAL A 523 -11.75 0.83 -53.89
C VAL A 523 -12.14 -0.66 -54.06
N ALA A 524 -12.62 -1.05 -55.23
CA ALA A 524 -12.98 -2.43 -55.54
C ALA A 524 -11.75 -3.36 -55.61
N GLU A 525 -10.65 -2.87 -56.19
CA GLU A 525 -9.39 -3.60 -56.34
C GLU A 525 -8.63 -3.66 -55.01
N ALA A 526 -8.56 -2.53 -54.30
CA ALA A 526 -8.01 -2.44 -52.95
C ALA A 526 -8.72 -3.40 -51.97
N ARG A 527 -10.06 -3.46 -52.05
CA ARG A 527 -10.86 -4.41 -51.27
C ARG A 527 -10.48 -5.85 -51.61
N ALA A 528 -10.41 -6.21 -52.88
CA ALA A 528 -10.07 -7.57 -53.31
C ALA A 528 -8.66 -7.98 -52.88
N ALA A 529 -7.69 -7.05 -52.94
CA ALA A 529 -6.31 -7.29 -52.50
C ALA A 529 -6.22 -7.54 -50.98
N LEU A 530 -6.92 -6.74 -50.17
CA LEU A 530 -6.94 -6.90 -48.71
C LEU A 530 -7.75 -8.12 -48.26
N GLU A 531 -8.90 -8.39 -48.87
CA GLU A 531 -9.69 -9.60 -48.61
C GLU A 531 -8.92 -10.86 -49.05
N GLY A 532 -8.19 -10.80 -50.18
CA GLY A 532 -7.31 -11.88 -50.65
C GLY A 532 -6.11 -12.14 -49.73
N ALA A 533 -5.62 -11.11 -49.03
CA ALA A 533 -4.62 -11.24 -47.97
C ALA A 533 -5.21 -11.73 -46.63
N GLY A 534 -6.54 -11.86 -46.53
CA GLY A 534 -7.23 -12.39 -45.35
C GLY A 534 -7.62 -11.32 -44.31
N PHE A 535 -7.74 -10.05 -44.71
CA PHE A 535 -8.25 -8.96 -43.87
C PHE A 535 -9.72 -8.66 -44.16
N GLU A 536 -10.44 -8.15 -43.17
CA GLU A 536 -11.78 -7.59 -43.41
C GLU A 536 -11.66 -6.12 -43.85
N VAL A 537 -12.48 -5.69 -44.81
CA VAL A 537 -12.36 -4.33 -45.37
C VAL A 537 -13.61 -3.51 -45.08
N ALA A 538 -13.41 -2.44 -44.31
CA ALA A 538 -14.41 -1.40 -44.09
C ALA A 538 -14.10 -0.17 -44.96
N VAL A 539 -15.12 0.49 -45.49
CA VAL A 539 -14.94 1.77 -46.22
C VAL A 539 -15.48 2.87 -45.32
N ALA A 540 -14.67 3.88 -45.04
CA ALA A 540 -15.07 5.03 -44.25
C ALA A 540 -16.21 5.78 -44.95
N ALA A 541 -17.21 6.20 -44.18
CA ALA A 541 -18.32 6.99 -44.70
C ALA A 541 -17.86 8.39 -45.16
N GLU A 542 -16.82 8.92 -44.52
CA GLU A 542 -16.21 10.19 -44.89
C GLU A 542 -15.18 10.00 -46.00
N GLN A 543 -15.32 10.82 -47.05
CA GLN A 543 -14.35 10.89 -48.14
C GLN A 543 -13.54 12.19 -48.01
N VAL A 544 -12.25 12.14 -48.36
CA VAL A 544 -11.31 13.26 -48.22
C VAL A 544 -10.80 13.70 -49.59
N ASN A 545 -10.40 14.96 -49.72
CA ASN A 545 -9.68 15.38 -50.92
C ASN A 545 -8.23 14.88 -50.79
N SER A 546 -7.71 14.23 -51.83
CA SER A 546 -6.32 13.79 -51.90
C SER A 546 -5.80 13.93 -53.34
N PRO A 547 -4.48 13.80 -53.56
CA PRO A 547 -3.90 13.81 -54.92
C PRO A 547 -4.45 12.68 -55.81
N GLU A 548 -4.90 11.60 -55.19
CA GLU A 548 -5.45 10.43 -55.88
C GLU A 548 -6.77 10.74 -56.60
N PRO A 549 -7.07 10.07 -57.73
CA PRO A 549 -8.29 10.29 -58.48
C PRO A 549 -9.54 10.00 -57.64
N ALA A 550 -10.64 10.69 -57.97
CA ALA A 550 -11.91 10.48 -57.28
C ALA A 550 -12.36 9.02 -57.39
N GLY A 551 -12.67 8.39 -56.25
CA GLY A 551 -13.04 6.97 -56.17
C GLY A 551 -11.87 6.00 -55.94
N ALA A 552 -10.62 6.49 -55.90
CA ALA A 552 -9.47 5.71 -55.43
C ALA A 552 -9.31 5.78 -53.91
N VAL A 553 -8.52 4.87 -53.34
CA VAL A 553 -8.17 4.89 -51.92
C VAL A 553 -7.21 6.05 -51.64
N ALA A 554 -7.66 7.02 -50.84
CA ALA A 554 -6.82 8.12 -50.37
C ALA A 554 -5.91 7.71 -49.21
N ARG A 555 -6.40 6.83 -48.34
CA ARG A 555 -5.68 6.40 -47.14
C ARG A 555 -6.22 5.07 -46.62
N GLN A 556 -5.33 4.19 -46.19
CA GLN A 556 -5.64 2.99 -45.40
C GLN A 556 -5.31 3.21 -43.91
N SER A 557 -6.09 2.59 -43.01
CA SER A 557 -5.90 2.74 -41.55
C SER A 557 -4.60 2.13 -41.03
N ALA A 558 -4.15 1.04 -41.65
CA ALA A 558 -2.89 0.38 -41.36
C ALA A 558 -1.95 0.56 -42.55
N PRO A 559 -0.78 1.21 -42.41
CA PRO A 559 0.16 1.41 -43.50
C PRO A 559 0.78 0.08 -43.97
N GLU A 560 1.38 0.10 -45.15
CA GLU A 560 2.12 -1.04 -45.73
C GLU A 560 3.11 -1.65 -44.72
N GLY A 561 3.22 -2.98 -44.72
CA GLY A 561 4.19 -3.71 -43.89
C GLY A 561 3.80 -3.81 -42.41
N THR A 562 2.67 -3.22 -42.00
CA THR A 562 2.10 -3.44 -40.66
C THR A 562 1.71 -4.91 -40.52
N ARG A 563 2.05 -5.53 -39.38
CA ARG A 563 1.64 -6.91 -39.08
C ARG A 563 0.33 -6.93 -38.33
N LEU A 564 -0.70 -7.43 -38.98
CA LEU A 564 -2.03 -7.60 -38.42
C LEU A 564 -2.40 -9.08 -38.36
N ALA A 565 -3.42 -9.42 -37.56
CA ALA A 565 -3.96 -10.77 -37.53
C ALA A 565 -4.87 -10.99 -38.75
N THR A 566 -4.92 -12.23 -39.22
CA THR A 566 -5.97 -12.65 -40.17
C THR A 566 -7.35 -12.36 -39.57
N GLY A 567 -8.21 -11.71 -40.35
CA GLY A 567 -9.55 -11.25 -39.94
C GLY A 567 -9.59 -9.88 -39.26
N ASP A 568 -8.47 -9.19 -39.06
CA ASP A 568 -8.50 -7.80 -38.59
C ASP A 568 -9.12 -6.87 -39.66
N THR A 569 -9.86 -5.86 -39.22
CA THR A 569 -10.53 -4.92 -40.12
C THR A 569 -9.63 -3.74 -40.50
N ILE A 570 -9.40 -3.54 -41.79
CA ILE A 570 -8.71 -2.38 -42.35
C ILE A 570 -9.75 -1.41 -42.92
N THR A 571 -9.66 -0.14 -42.50
CA THR A 571 -10.56 0.91 -42.97
C THR A 571 -9.92 1.69 -44.10
N LEU A 572 -10.59 1.74 -45.25
CA LEU A 572 -10.21 2.51 -46.43
C LEU A 572 -10.95 3.84 -46.46
N THR A 573 -10.21 4.93 -46.62
CA THR A 573 -10.75 6.27 -46.85
C THR A 573 -10.70 6.57 -48.33
N VAL A 574 -11.82 6.95 -48.93
CA VAL A 574 -11.94 7.19 -50.38
C VAL A 574 -11.59 8.64 -50.71
N SER A 575 -10.91 8.84 -51.84
CA SER A 575 -10.59 10.14 -52.40
C SER A 575 -11.80 10.76 -53.10
N LYS A 576 -12.06 12.05 -52.84
CA LYS A 576 -12.95 12.92 -53.62
C LYS A 576 -12.26 13.51 -54.85
N GLY A 577 -10.98 13.19 -55.06
CA GLY A 577 -10.11 13.85 -56.02
C GLY A 577 -9.35 15.04 -55.42
N PRO A 578 -8.44 15.65 -56.20
CA PRO A 578 -7.77 16.87 -55.81
C PRO A 578 -8.76 18.01 -55.56
N ARG A 579 -8.48 18.86 -54.58
CA ARG A 579 -9.33 20.03 -54.30
C ARG A 579 -9.23 21.02 -55.47
N MET A 580 -10.34 21.25 -56.15
CA MET A 580 -10.40 22.14 -57.32
C MET A 580 -10.66 23.58 -56.87
N VAL A 581 -9.70 24.47 -57.10
CA VAL A 581 -9.78 25.91 -56.79
C VAL A 581 -9.98 26.70 -58.10
N THR A 582 -10.74 27.79 -58.04
CA THR A 582 -10.94 28.68 -59.20
C THR A 582 -9.69 29.52 -59.42
N VAL A 583 -9.18 29.54 -60.64
CA VAL A 583 -8.01 30.34 -61.01
C VAL A 583 -8.42 31.82 -61.11
N PRO A 584 -7.85 32.71 -60.27
CA PRO A 584 -8.10 34.15 -60.36
C PRO A 584 -7.72 34.74 -61.72
N ASP A 585 -8.48 35.75 -62.17
CA ASP A 585 -8.08 36.55 -63.34
C ASP A 585 -6.95 37.52 -62.97
N VAL A 586 -5.77 37.28 -63.53
CA VAL A 586 -4.60 38.15 -63.39
C VAL A 586 -4.22 38.83 -64.70
N SER A 587 -5.12 38.82 -65.69
CA SER A 587 -4.92 39.44 -67.00
C SER A 587 -4.71 40.95 -66.87
N GLY A 588 -3.57 41.46 -67.36
CA GLY A 588 -3.22 42.87 -67.26
C GLY A 588 -2.65 43.33 -65.91
N ALA A 589 -2.60 42.45 -64.91
CA ALA A 589 -1.90 42.71 -63.64
C ALA A 589 -0.37 42.71 -63.82
N SER A 590 0.36 43.29 -62.86
CA SER A 590 1.83 43.26 -62.83
C SER A 590 2.33 41.84 -62.51
N GLU A 591 3.55 41.47 -62.92
CA GLU A 591 4.17 40.17 -62.55
C GLU A 591 4.10 39.91 -61.03
N GLY A 592 4.33 40.95 -60.23
CA GLY A 592 4.34 40.86 -58.77
C GLY A 592 2.95 40.65 -58.15
N ASP A 593 1.94 41.36 -58.66
CA ASP A 593 0.57 41.22 -58.17
C ASP A 593 -0.07 39.91 -58.65
N ALA A 594 0.16 39.54 -59.92
CA ALA A 594 -0.29 38.28 -60.49
C ALA A 594 0.27 37.07 -59.72
N ARG A 595 1.56 37.10 -59.37
CA ARG A 595 2.18 36.06 -58.54
C ARG A 595 1.50 35.97 -57.17
N ARG A 596 1.32 37.12 -56.50
CA ARG A 596 0.72 37.18 -55.16
C ARG A 596 -0.69 36.60 -55.16
N ASP A 597 -1.52 36.97 -56.14
CA ASP A 597 -2.92 36.56 -56.20
C ASP A 597 -3.07 35.07 -56.54
N LEU A 598 -2.23 34.53 -57.43
CA LEU A 598 -2.21 33.10 -57.76
C LEU A 598 -1.63 32.24 -56.62
N GLU A 599 -0.56 32.67 -55.97
CA GLU A 599 0.02 31.97 -54.81
C GLU A 599 -0.94 32.02 -53.60
N ALA A 600 -1.65 33.15 -53.38
CA ALA A 600 -2.68 33.27 -52.36
C ALA A 600 -3.89 32.36 -52.62
N ALA A 601 -4.20 32.09 -53.88
CA ALA A 601 -5.18 31.09 -54.29
C ALA A 601 -4.66 29.64 -54.24
N GLY A 602 -3.38 29.44 -53.89
CA GLY A 602 -2.78 28.11 -53.68
C GLY A 602 -2.19 27.47 -54.94
N PHE A 603 -1.82 28.25 -55.96
CA PHE A 603 -1.21 27.75 -57.20
C PHE A 603 0.31 28.00 -57.27
N GLU A 604 1.04 27.13 -57.99
CA GLU A 604 2.44 27.39 -58.36
C GLU A 604 2.52 28.27 -59.60
N VAL A 605 3.27 29.38 -59.55
CA VAL A 605 3.34 30.34 -60.66
C VAL A 605 4.61 30.17 -61.49
N LYS A 606 4.45 29.84 -62.78
CA LYS A 606 5.53 29.84 -63.78
C LYS A 606 5.43 31.08 -64.66
N VAL A 607 6.51 31.85 -64.77
CA VAL A 607 6.55 33.06 -65.59
C VAL A 607 7.26 32.79 -66.91
N GLU A 608 6.59 33.05 -68.02
CA GLU A 608 7.17 33.02 -69.36
C GLU A 608 7.30 34.44 -69.92
N LYS A 609 8.52 34.77 -70.37
CA LYS A 609 8.88 36.12 -70.84
C LYS A 609 9.05 36.10 -72.35
N THR A 610 8.25 36.86 -73.08
CA THR A 610 8.37 36.99 -74.54
C THR A 610 9.39 38.09 -74.89
N PHE A 611 10.32 37.79 -75.79
CA PHE A 611 11.32 38.74 -76.28
C PHE A 611 10.77 39.53 -77.49
N PRO A 612 11.03 40.85 -77.62
CA PRO A 612 11.79 41.74 -76.74
C PRO A 612 10.99 42.19 -75.49
N TYR A 613 11.66 42.20 -74.34
CA TYR A 613 11.05 42.40 -73.01
C TYR A 613 11.07 43.88 -72.59
N LEU A 614 9.95 44.58 -72.74
CA LEU A 614 9.77 45.94 -72.19
C LEU A 614 8.46 46.11 -71.36
N GLY A 615 7.62 45.07 -71.24
CA GLY A 615 6.37 45.10 -70.47
C GLY A 615 6.41 44.23 -69.20
N ASP A 616 5.77 44.71 -68.13
CA ASP A 616 5.63 44.05 -66.82
C ASP A 616 4.23 43.47 -66.56
N ARG A 617 3.35 43.55 -67.57
CA ARG A 617 1.95 43.12 -67.48
C ARG A 617 1.71 41.75 -68.08
N VAL A 618 0.86 40.97 -67.44
CA VAL A 618 0.39 39.66 -67.92
C VAL A 618 -0.41 39.83 -69.22
N ALA A 619 0.04 39.18 -70.28
CA ALA A 619 -0.61 39.08 -71.58
C ALA A 619 -1.68 37.99 -71.60
N SER A 620 -1.35 36.83 -71.01
CA SER A 620 -2.19 35.65 -70.95
C SER A 620 -1.81 34.78 -69.75
N GLN A 621 -2.75 34.01 -69.27
CA GLN A 621 -2.57 32.98 -68.23
C GLN A 621 -3.08 31.63 -68.75
N SER A 622 -2.50 30.54 -68.25
CA SER A 622 -2.94 29.16 -68.52
C SER A 622 -2.76 28.32 -67.25
N PRO A 623 -3.81 27.72 -66.67
CA PRO A 623 -5.22 27.70 -67.09
C PRO A 623 -5.90 29.09 -67.15
N SER A 624 -7.05 29.16 -67.83
CA SER A 624 -7.74 30.43 -68.10
C SER A 624 -8.32 31.05 -66.83
N ALA A 625 -8.61 32.34 -66.87
CA ALA A 625 -9.37 33.00 -65.80
C ALA A 625 -10.71 32.28 -65.55
N ASP A 626 -11.10 32.17 -64.28
CA ASP A 626 -12.31 31.48 -63.80
C ASP A 626 -12.38 29.96 -64.08
N GLU A 627 -11.32 29.37 -64.64
CA GLU A 627 -11.21 27.93 -64.82
C GLU A 627 -10.91 27.25 -63.48
N ARG A 628 -11.40 26.00 -63.30
CA ARG A 628 -11.10 25.22 -62.08
C ARG A 628 -9.86 24.38 -62.30
N ALA A 629 -8.84 24.57 -61.46
CA ALA A 629 -7.61 23.79 -61.48
C ALA A 629 -7.33 23.18 -60.10
N PRO A 630 -6.60 22.04 -60.01
CA PRO A 630 -6.23 21.45 -58.72
C PRO A 630 -5.40 22.42 -57.87
N GLU A 631 -5.68 22.48 -56.57
CA GLU A 631 -4.86 23.19 -55.57
C GLU A 631 -3.41 22.68 -55.66
N GLY A 632 -2.43 23.59 -55.72
CA GLY A 632 -1.02 23.27 -55.94
C GLY A 632 -0.62 23.02 -57.40
N SER A 633 -1.56 23.08 -58.35
CA SER A 633 -1.22 22.99 -59.79
C SER A 633 -0.51 24.24 -60.30
N ARG A 634 0.18 24.09 -61.43
CA ARG A 634 1.01 25.15 -62.02
C ARG A 634 0.20 26.03 -62.97
N VAL A 635 0.12 27.32 -62.66
CA VAL A 635 -0.43 28.36 -63.54
C VAL A 635 0.75 29.06 -64.24
N THR A 636 0.73 29.07 -65.57
CA THR A 636 1.72 29.76 -66.40
C THR A 636 1.20 31.13 -66.80
N ILE A 637 1.94 32.19 -66.47
CA ILE A 637 1.65 33.56 -66.91
C ILE A 637 2.66 33.99 -67.97
N THR A 638 2.18 34.52 -69.09
CA THR A 638 2.99 35.05 -70.18
C THR A 638 2.96 36.58 -70.13
N LEU A 639 4.12 37.23 -70.12
CA LEU A 639 4.21 38.69 -70.06
C LEU A 639 4.19 39.32 -71.46
N LYS A 640 3.60 40.53 -71.60
CA LYS A 640 3.54 41.25 -72.88
C LYS A 640 4.94 41.67 -73.35
N GLY A 641 5.31 41.24 -74.57
CA GLY A 641 6.37 41.87 -75.36
C GLY A 641 5.88 43.16 -76.03
N LEU A 642 6.79 43.98 -76.56
CA LEU A 642 6.48 45.30 -77.18
C LEU A 642 5.34 45.28 -78.20
#